data_AF-A0A8H5H1P5-F1
#
_entry.id   AF-A0A8H5H1P5-F1
#
_cell.length_a   1.000
_cell.length_b   1.000
_cell.length_c   1.000
_cell.angle_alpha   90.00
_cell.angle_beta   90.00
_cell.angle_gamma   90.00
#
_symmetry.space_group_name_H-M   'P 1'
#
loop_
_entity.id
_entity.type
_entity.pdbx_description
1 polymer ?
#
loop_
_entity_poly.entity_id
_entity_poly.type
_entity_poly.pdbx_seq_one_letter_code
_entity_poly.pdbx_strand_id
1 'polypeptide(L)'
;MSQYIANARSLLTETCKDPNKIPGAVLFAADRSGNTLLHEAAGVRQVGSSEPLSKDALFWMASCTKLITAIAAVQLVEAGKLQFDTPIREVVPEIAKLEQGYNTPTTLRHLLNHTAGQSYPFFNIDTEAYFAKHNILPFGCKFASISGPLNAEPGTRWEYSTAVDWAGLVVEKASGLNLDAYFKKNIFEPLGIKNITLLPQTGIPGGVKPRLAGLHFREKDGTIRAMEHLIEMDESQQEVLYGGSGAFGNAREYCQILVALMNEGTHPVTKGKILSPASVKELLRDQLTDEKLIKDLDRPIPAAQPELTNPLTVLEGVPKNWAFAGCKTPQGMPTGRTSQGVWWAGIANHYWFLDNETGVCGMIQCQVLPFFDPYIVPLNLNSTKQSKERRLAKEGIFSVQRIQGQLLRVFQLFTTPPRQPREFPPKYIRSMKPVAYTPEGAVCISYPDLVSDHTSLLVGASIEEAFGSDPRALGIIVVRDMPEEYRGYRERLLKLAYKFAHLDENVKEKYTDPLSRYSFGWSHGKEIMNGKPDVLKGSYYANPVVDVPSVSDAYRKAYPEYYGKNLWPDANEKGVEGFEQAFKDLGGLIFKIGCELAQACQPFGVYFFKIVFDLMRLLQLTLHLALKQLSDTSLSLPKLISSSQTTKARLLHYFPPSPDAPLPSEDEPVDSWCGFHLDHSLLTGLCSAMFLKEGKAGEEPTVVPSPSPASGLYIRTRGGELTKVSIPVDCLAFQTGEALEVATGGKLCATPHCVRVGASRQATDISRETFALFMQPDIDQLLSPSVTFGQFSKKVFDDHYAEGNSNGATM
;
A
#
# COMPACT_ATOMS: atom_id res chain seq x y z
N MET A 1 -21.46 -28.33 -5.02
CA MET A 1 -22.38 -27.37 -4.36
C MET A 1 -22.44 -27.57 -2.84
N SER A 2 -22.91 -28.72 -2.32
CA SER A 2 -23.11 -28.93 -0.87
C SER A 2 -21.86 -28.75 0.01
N GLN A 3 -20.68 -29.22 -0.44
CA GLN A 3 -19.42 -29.02 0.30
C GLN A 3 -19.07 -27.53 0.46
N TYR A 4 -19.34 -26.73 -0.57
CA TYR A 4 -18.94 -25.33 -0.59
C TYR A 4 -19.86 -24.43 0.23
N ILE A 5 -21.16 -24.73 0.22
CA ILE A 5 -22.14 -24.16 1.15
C ILE A 5 -21.75 -24.49 2.60
N ALA A 6 -21.31 -25.72 2.88
CA ALA A 6 -20.82 -26.11 4.20
C ALA A 6 -19.54 -25.35 4.60
N ASN A 7 -18.64 -25.09 3.66
CA ASN A 7 -17.43 -24.30 3.91
C ASN A 7 -17.76 -22.82 4.19
N ALA A 8 -18.70 -22.23 3.43
CA ALA A 8 -19.19 -20.88 3.66
C ALA A 8 -19.81 -20.72 5.06
N ARG A 9 -20.63 -21.70 5.47
CA ARG A 9 -21.18 -21.81 6.84
C ARG A 9 -20.07 -21.83 7.89
N SER A 10 -19.14 -22.78 7.74
CA SER A 10 -18.05 -22.98 8.69
C SER A 10 -17.20 -21.72 8.84
N LEU A 11 -16.90 -21.05 7.72
CA LEU A 11 -16.17 -19.81 7.68
C LEU A 11 -16.89 -18.67 8.43
N LEU A 12 -18.16 -18.47 8.12
CA LEU A 12 -18.97 -17.44 8.77
C LEU A 12 -18.98 -17.66 10.29
N THR A 13 -19.22 -18.90 10.72
CA THR A 13 -19.18 -19.29 12.12
C THR A 13 -17.81 -19.04 12.74
N GLU A 14 -16.72 -19.48 12.11
CA GLU A 14 -15.36 -19.36 12.63
C GLU A 14 -14.94 -17.89 12.78
N THR A 15 -15.26 -17.05 11.80
CA THR A 15 -14.86 -15.64 11.82
C THR A 15 -15.65 -14.85 12.88
N CYS A 16 -16.89 -15.24 13.16
CA CYS A 16 -17.73 -14.61 14.18
C CYS A 16 -17.58 -15.22 15.59
N LYS A 17 -16.71 -16.23 15.78
CA LYS A 17 -16.38 -16.74 17.14
C LYS A 17 -15.68 -15.68 17.99
N ASP A 18 -14.86 -14.87 17.33
CA ASP A 18 -14.17 -13.75 17.95
C ASP A 18 -14.93 -12.45 17.61
N PRO A 19 -15.66 -11.86 18.58
CA PRO A 19 -16.42 -10.64 18.33
C PRO A 19 -15.51 -9.44 18.01
N ASN A 20 -14.20 -9.51 18.29
CA ASN A 20 -13.24 -8.50 17.84
C ASN A 20 -12.82 -8.70 16.38
N LYS A 21 -13.17 -9.81 15.72
CA LYS A 21 -13.01 -9.95 14.26
C LYS A 21 -14.27 -9.48 13.56
N ILE A 22 -15.37 -10.19 13.72
CA ILE A 22 -16.68 -9.82 13.17
C ILE A 22 -17.71 -10.08 14.28
N PRO A 23 -18.37 -9.04 14.83
CA PRO A 23 -19.34 -9.21 15.91
C PRO A 23 -20.47 -10.15 15.52
N GLY A 24 -20.98 -9.97 14.30
CA GLY A 24 -21.91 -10.87 13.68
C GLY A 24 -22.15 -10.50 12.21
N ALA A 25 -22.54 -11.49 11.42
CA ALA A 25 -22.84 -11.32 10.02
C ALA A 25 -23.95 -12.26 9.54
N VAL A 26 -24.70 -11.80 8.54
CA VAL A 26 -25.67 -12.61 7.80
C VAL A 26 -25.19 -12.79 6.36
N LEU A 27 -25.18 -14.02 5.88
CA LEU A 27 -24.87 -14.37 4.49
C LEU A 27 -26.09 -15.00 3.84
N PHE A 28 -26.53 -14.44 2.72
CA PHE A 28 -27.63 -14.97 1.91
C PHE A 28 -27.20 -15.12 0.44
N ALA A 29 -27.62 -16.21 -0.21
CA ALA A 29 -27.47 -16.40 -1.64
C ALA A 29 -28.69 -17.12 -2.24
N ALA A 30 -29.06 -16.74 -3.45
CA ALA A 30 -30.16 -17.35 -4.20
C ALA A 30 -29.80 -17.54 -5.68
N ASP A 31 -30.40 -18.56 -6.29
CA ASP A 31 -30.32 -18.77 -7.74
C ASP A 31 -31.38 -17.96 -8.51
N ARG A 32 -31.26 -17.95 -9.83
CA ARG A 32 -32.20 -17.34 -10.78
C ARG A 32 -33.62 -17.85 -10.63
N SER A 33 -33.85 -19.07 -10.15
CA SER A 33 -35.19 -19.60 -9.93
C SER A 33 -35.84 -19.08 -8.64
N GLY A 34 -35.08 -18.35 -7.80
CA GLY A 34 -35.49 -17.87 -6.49
C GLY A 34 -35.26 -18.88 -5.37
N ASN A 35 -34.55 -19.98 -5.63
CA ASN A 35 -34.23 -20.95 -4.59
C ASN A 35 -33.14 -20.39 -3.68
N THR A 36 -33.31 -20.54 -2.37
CA THR A 36 -32.28 -20.20 -1.40
C THR A 36 -31.15 -21.23 -1.48
N LEU A 37 -29.95 -20.77 -1.81
CA LEU A 37 -28.73 -21.59 -1.83
C LEU A 37 -28.05 -21.60 -0.46
N LEU A 38 -28.08 -20.45 0.23
CA LEU A 38 -27.45 -20.25 1.52
C LEU A 38 -28.20 -19.17 2.29
N HIS A 39 -28.45 -19.39 3.58
CA HIS A 39 -28.94 -18.35 4.48
C HIS A 39 -28.44 -18.64 5.88
N GLU A 40 -27.43 -17.92 6.32
CA GLU A 40 -26.75 -18.18 7.58
C GLU A 40 -26.48 -16.91 8.35
N ALA A 41 -26.50 -17.03 9.66
CA ALA A 41 -26.14 -15.98 10.59
C ALA A 41 -25.15 -16.56 11.60
N ALA A 42 -24.15 -15.78 11.98
CA ALA A 42 -23.23 -16.12 13.06
C ALA A 42 -22.87 -14.89 13.87
N GLY A 43 -22.38 -15.12 15.09
CA GLY A 43 -22.00 -14.08 16.03
C GLY A 43 -23.14 -13.56 16.88
N VAL A 44 -22.93 -12.40 17.48
CA VAL A 44 -23.85 -11.71 18.37
C VAL A 44 -24.48 -10.53 17.66
N ARG A 45 -25.67 -10.13 18.12
CA ARG A 45 -26.37 -8.97 17.60
C ARG A 45 -25.61 -7.66 17.87
N GLN A 46 -24.91 -7.59 19.01
CA GLN A 46 -24.07 -6.47 19.41
C GLN A 46 -22.96 -6.95 20.35
N VAL A 47 -21.75 -6.40 20.23
CA VAL A 47 -20.67 -6.67 21.19
C VAL A 47 -21.10 -6.28 22.60
N GLY A 48 -20.77 -7.14 23.58
CA GLY A 48 -21.19 -6.99 24.98
C GLY A 48 -22.57 -7.58 25.28
N SER A 49 -23.34 -7.98 24.27
CA SER A 49 -24.58 -8.74 24.43
C SER A 49 -24.34 -10.23 24.23
N SER A 50 -25.10 -11.08 24.93
CA SER A 50 -25.18 -12.52 24.69
C SER A 50 -26.24 -12.89 23.65
N GLU A 51 -27.00 -11.92 23.13
CA GLU A 51 -28.05 -12.13 22.14
C GLU A 51 -27.43 -12.57 20.79
N PRO A 52 -27.72 -13.79 20.30
CA PRO A 52 -27.20 -14.24 19.02
C PRO A 52 -27.80 -13.45 17.86
N LEU A 53 -27.02 -13.22 16.81
CA LEU A 53 -27.53 -12.56 15.62
C LEU A 53 -28.51 -13.49 14.87
N SER A 54 -29.74 -13.00 14.64
CA SER A 54 -30.76 -13.74 13.91
C SER A 54 -30.54 -13.67 12.38
N LYS A 55 -30.93 -14.74 11.68
CA LYS A 55 -31.00 -14.80 10.22
C LYS A 55 -31.93 -13.76 9.60
N ASP A 56 -32.94 -13.33 10.36
CA ASP A 56 -33.92 -12.31 9.94
C ASP A 56 -33.68 -10.96 10.66
N ALA A 57 -32.48 -10.76 11.22
CA ALA A 57 -32.07 -9.47 11.75
C ALA A 57 -32.12 -8.39 10.65
N LEU A 58 -32.43 -7.17 11.06
CA LEU A 58 -32.42 -5.99 10.20
C LEU A 58 -31.10 -5.26 10.34
N PHE A 59 -30.68 -4.64 9.25
CA PHE A 59 -29.43 -3.90 9.16
C PHE A 59 -29.76 -2.52 8.60
N TRP A 60 -29.11 -1.47 9.10
CA TRP A 60 -28.99 -0.25 8.31
C TRP A 60 -28.14 -0.57 7.08
N MET A 61 -28.76 -0.61 5.90
CA MET A 61 -28.12 -1.14 4.69
C MET A 61 -27.20 -0.12 4.01
N ALA A 62 -27.23 1.13 4.45
CA ALA A 62 -26.47 2.24 3.88
C ALA A 62 -26.59 2.25 2.35
N SER A 63 -25.47 2.31 1.63
CA SER A 63 -25.42 2.48 0.18
C SER A 63 -26.03 1.35 -0.67
N CYS A 64 -26.43 0.22 -0.08
CA CYS A 64 -27.25 -0.76 -0.79
C CYS A 64 -28.63 -0.18 -1.20
N THR A 65 -29.09 0.88 -0.53
CA THR A 65 -30.31 1.62 -0.89
C THR A 65 -30.28 2.16 -2.32
N LYS A 66 -29.10 2.49 -2.86
CA LYS A 66 -28.94 3.12 -4.19
C LYS A 66 -29.56 2.30 -5.31
N LEU A 67 -29.45 0.97 -5.24
CA LEU A 67 -30.05 0.09 -6.25
C LEU A 67 -31.58 0.25 -6.30
N ILE A 68 -32.21 0.37 -5.13
CA ILE A 68 -33.67 0.51 -5.00
C ILE A 68 -34.11 1.86 -5.59
N THR A 69 -33.38 2.93 -5.28
CA THR A 69 -33.60 4.27 -5.83
C THR A 69 -33.41 4.30 -7.35
N ALA A 70 -32.38 3.64 -7.87
CA ALA A 70 -32.13 3.54 -9.30
C ALA A 70 -33.28 2.79 -10.01
N ILE A 71 -33.78 1.69 -9.44
CA ILE A 71 -34.96 0.99 -9.98
C ILE A 71 -36.17 1.93 -10.02
N ALA A 72 -36.43 2.66 -8.94
CA ALA A 72 -37.56 3.59 -8.87
C ALA A 72 -37.46 4.72 -9.92
N ALA A 73 -36.27 5.29 -10.11
CA ALA A 73 -36.03 6.29 -11.14
C ALA A 73 -36.23 5.71 -12.55
N VAL A 74 -35.72 4.51 -12.83
CA VAL A 74 -35.89 3.83 -14.11
C VAL A 74 -37.36 3.45 -14.35
N GLN A 75 -38.13 3.08 -13.33
CA GLN A 75 -39.58 2.85 -13.45
C GLN A 75 -40.32 4.11 -13.93
N LEU A 76 -39.95 5.29 -13.42
CA LEU A 76 -40.56 6.55 -13.85
C LEU A 76 -40.12 6.97 -15.26
N VAL A 77 -38.90 6.63 -15.66
CA VAL A 77 -38.46 6.78 -17.06
C VAL A 77 -39.22 5.83 -17.99
N GLU A 78 -39.38 4.56 -17.61
CA GLU A 78 -40.20 3.58 -18.35
C GLU A 78 -41.65 4.05 -18.51
N ALA A 79 -42.21 4.69 -17.47
CA ALA A 79 -43.56 5.27 -17.49
C ALA A 79 -43.66 6.61 -18.27
N GLY A 80 -42.56 7.11 -18.85
CA GLY A 80 -42.52 8.38 -19.57
C GLY A 80 -42.70 9.63 -18.70
N LYS A 81 -42.57 9.49 -17.37
CA LYS A 81 -42.69 10.61 -16.41
C LYS A 81 -41.38 11.35 -16.20
N LEU A 82 -40.26 10.70 -16.48
CA LEU A 82 -38.91 11.26 -16.41
C LEU A 82 -38.15 10.91 -17.68
N GLN A 83 -37.05 11.62 -17.93
CA GLN A 83 -36.03 11.20 -18.90
C GLN A 83 -34.66 11.31 -18.24
N PHE A 84 -33.72 10.47 -18.67
CA PHE A 84 -32.38 10.42 -18.07
C PHE A 84 -31.61 11.75 -18.23
N ASP A 85 -31.79 12.42 -19.36
CA ASP A 85 -30.97 13.58 -19.74
C ASP A 85 -31.72 14.92 -19.55
N THR A 86 -32.92 14.90 -18.96
CA THR A 86 -33.64 16.12 -18.57
C THR A 86 -32.94 16.80 -17.39
N PRO A 87 -32.74 18.13 -17.44
CA PRO A 87 -32.26 18.92 -16.30
C PRO A 87 -33.12 18.72 -15.04
N ILE A 88 -32.50 18.32 -13.94
CA ILE A 88 -33.21 18.00 -12.69
C ILE A 88 -33.89 19.22 -12.08
N ARG A 89 -33.37 20.42 -12.30
CA ARG A 89 -33.99 21.68 -11.84
C ARG A 89 -35.41 21.92 -12.38
N GLU A 90 -35.83 21.21 -13.43
CA GLU A 90 -37.21 21.25 -13.93
C GLU A 90 -38.18 20.45 -13.04
N VAL A 91 -37.67 19.48 -12.27
CA VAL A 91 -38.45 18.61 -11.36
C VAL A 91 -38.21 18.99 -9.90
N VAL A 92 -36.97 19.29 -9.53
CA VAL A 92 -36.53 19.68 -8.18
C VAL A 92 -35.72 20.99 -8.31
N PRO A 93 -36.38 22.16 -8.37
CA PRO A 93 -35.72 23.46 -8.61
C PRO A 93 -34.63 23.81 -7.60
N GLU A 94 -34.67 23.23 -6.40
CA GLU A 94 -33.71 23.45 -5.32
C GLU A 94 -32.28 23.08 -5.73
N ILE A 95 -32.10 22.13 -6.65
CA ILE A 95 -30.77 21.69 -7.13
C ILE A 95 -30.02 22.82 -7.85
N ALA A 96 -30.72 23.80 -8.42
CA ALA A 96 -30.13 24.92 -9.16
C ALA A 96 -29.19 25.76 -8.29
N LYS A 97 -29.34 25.73 -6.96
CA LYS A 97 -28.41 26.38 -6.03
C LYS A 97 -27.04 25.71 -6.02
N LEU A 98 -26.97 24.39 -6.19
CA LEU A 98 -25.70 23.65 -6.26
C LEU A 98 -24.98 23.88 -7.58
N GLU A 99 -25.72 24.14 -8.65
CA GLU A 99 -25.21 24.37 -10.00
C GLU A 99 -24.62 25.78 -10.20
N GLN A 100 -24.72 26.67 -9.20
CA GLN A 100 -24.23 28.05 -9.31
C GLN A 100 -22.72 28.06 -9.60
N GLY A 101 -22.33 28.77 -10.67
CA GLY A 101 -20.94 28.83 -11.14
C GLY A 101 -20.58 27.77 -12.19
N TYR A 102 -21.51 26.88 -12.55
CA TYR A 102 -21.34 25.87 -13.60
C TYR A 102 -22.33 26.10 -14.76
N ASN A 103 -21.93 25.71 -15.97
CA ASN A 103 -22.73 25.94 -17.18
C ASN A 103 -23.63 24.73 -17.50
N THR A 104 -23.19 23.53 -17.14
CA THR A 104 -23.89 22.28 -17.43
C THR A 104 -24.91 21.96 -16.34
N PRO A 105 -26.21 21.84 -16.66
CA PRO A 105 -27.23 21.42 -15.68
C PRO A 105 -27.06 19.95 -15.30
N THR A 106 -27.39 19.62 -14.06
CA THR A 106 -27.41 18.25 -13.55
C THR A 106 -28.58 17.50 -14.16
N THR A 107 -28.36 16.28 -14.64
CA THR A 107 -29.39 15.40 -15.22
C THR A 107 -29.62 14.18 -14.32
N LEU A 108 -30.72 13.46 -14.53
CA LEU A 108 -30.98 12.20 -13.81
C LEU A 108 -29.87 11.17 -14.04
N ARG A 109 -29.31 11.13 -15.26
CA ARG A 109 -28.14 10.29 -15.60
C ARG A 109 -26.95 10.65 -14.72
N HIS A 110 -26.63 11.94 -14.59
CA HIS A 110 -25.52 12.41 -13.75
C HIS A 110 -25.68 11.98 -12.29
N LEU A 111 -26.92 12.03 -11.77
CA LEU A 111 -27.21 11.60 -10.40
C LEU A 111 -26.98 10.09 -10.20
N LEU A 112 -27.50 9.26 -11.11
CA LEU A 112 -27.45 7.80 -10.99
C LEU A 112 -26.07 7.20 -11.32
N ASN A 113 -25.24 7.88 -12.11
CA ASN A 113 -23.90 7.42 -12.48
C ASN A 113 -22.77 8.12 -11.73
N HIS A 114 -23.07 8.92 -10.70
CA HIS A 114 -22.09 9.65 -9.89
C HIS A 114 -21.19 10.62 -10.68
N THR A 115 -21.77 11.33 -11.66
CA THR A 115 -21.06 12.38 -12.42
C THR A 115 -21.66 13.77 -12.22
N ALA A 116 -22.55 13.95 -11.24
CA ALA A 116 -23.20 15.22 -10.95
C ALA A 116 -22.33 16.25 -10.18
N GLY A 117 -21.09 15.89 -9.83
CA GLY A 117 -20.15 16.78 -9.16
C GLY A 117 -20.24 16.81 -7.63
N GLN A 118 -21.28 16.24 -7.02
CA GLN A 118 -21.32 16.03 -5.56
C GLN A 118 -20.24 15.02 -5.14
N SER A 119 -19.93 14.98 -3.84
CA SER A 119 -19.11 13.96 -3.19
C SER A 119 -19.70 13.59 -1.82
N TYR A 120 -19.03 12.73 -1.06
CA TYR A 120 -19.29 12.53 0.37
C TYR A 120 -18.15 13.13 1.22
N PRO A 121 -18.43 13.71 2.40
CA PRO A 121 -17.40 14.28 3.26
C PRO A 121 -16.41 13.22 3.76
N PHE A 122 -16.83 11.96 3.94
CA PHE A 122 -15.90 10.90 4.34
C PHE A 122 -14.94 10.44 3.25
N PHE A 123 -15.16 10.84 1.99
CA PHE A 123 -14.34 10.47 0.82
C PHE A 123 -13.66 11.65 0.12
N ASN A 124 -13.97 12.89 0.52
CA ASN A 124 -13.45 14.10 -0.11
C ASN A 124 -13.14 15.15 0.97
N ILE A 125 -11.88 15.61 1.01
CA ILE A 125 -11.35 16.51 2.04
C ILE A 125 -12.00 17.89 1.99
N ASP A 126 -12.25 18.44 0.79
CA ASP A 126 -12.86 19.76 0.65
C ASP A 126 -14.32 19.75 1.13
N THR A 127 -15.01 18.65 0.85
CA THR A 127 -16.39 18.45 1.30
C THR A 127 -16.44 18.18 2.80
N GLU A 128 -15.49 17.44 3.37
CA GLU A 128 -15.33 17.32 4.83
C GLU A 128 -15.17 18.69 5.48
N ALA A 129 -14.25 19.52 4.98
CA ALA A 129 -13.97 20.84 5.54
C ALA A 129 -15.21 21.74 5.50
N TYR A 130 -16.01 21.66 4.43
CA TYR A 130 -17.31 22.34 4.34
C TYR A 130 -18.29 21.83 5.41
N PHE A 131 -18.44 20.52 5.55
CA PHE A 131 -19.38 19.92 6.52
C PHE A 131 -18.98 20.26 7.95
N ALA A 132 -17.69 20.15 8.30
CA ALA A 132 -17.16 20.51 9.61
C ALA A 132 -17.41 21.99 9.94
N LYS A 133 -17.11 22.90 9.00
CA LYS A 133 -17.34 24.35 9.17
C LYS A 133 -18.80 24.70 9.45
N HIS A 134 -19.74 23.95 8.87
CA HIS A 134 -21.17 24.21 8.97
C HIS A 134 -21.90 23.27 9.95
N ASN A 135 -21.16 22.44 10.71
CA ASN A 135 -21.71 21.43 11.64
C ASN A 135 -22.75 20.50 11.00
N ILE A 136 -22.47 20.04 9.78
CA ILE A 136 -23.36 19.15 9.03
C ILE A 136 -22.93 17.70 9.25
N LEU A 137 -23.87 16.84 9.67
CA LEU A 137 -23.64 15.40 9.78
C LEU A 137 -24.04 14.69 8.48
N PRO A 138 -23.21 13.79 7.92
CA PRO A 138 -23.49 13.15 6.63
C PRO A 138 -24.76 12.30 6.65
N PHE A 139 -25.05 11.64 7.77
CA PHE A 139 -26.17 10.71 7.92
C PHE A 139 -27.35 11.27 8.74
N GLY A 140 -27.42 12.59 8.95
CA GLY A 140 -28.45 13.22 9.79
C GLY A 140 -29.86 13.33 9.18
N CYS A 141 -30.12 12.76 8.00
CA CYS A 141 -31.38 12.91 7.24
C CYS A 141 -31.82 14.37 7.04
N LYS A 142 -30.87 15.29 6.83
CA LYS A 142 -31.10 16.73 6.64
C LYS A 142 -30.90 17.12 5.19
N PHE A 143 -31.64 18.14 4.73
CA PHE A 143 -31.44 18.64 3.36
C PHE A 143 -30.03 19.20 3.14
N ALA A 144 -29.45 19.82 4.17
CA ALA A 144 -28.08 20.36 4.15
C ALA A 144 -27.02 19.28 3.88
N SER A 145 -27.21 18.06 4.40
CA SER A 145 -26.26 16.95 4.27
C SER A 145 -26.16 16.37 2.87
N ILE A 146 -27.15 16.61 2.00
CA ILE A 146 -27.12 16.21 0.59
C ILE A 146 -26.84 17.41 -0.33
N SER A 147 -26.72 18.61 0.23
CA SER A 147 -26.58 19.89 -0.48
C SER A 147 -25.21 20.54 -0.31
N GLY A 148 -24.17 19.71 -0.11
CA GLY A 148 -22.79 20.18 -0.13
C GLY A 148 -22.39 20.77 -1.49
N PRO A 149 -21.30 21.56 -1.55
CA PRO A 149 -20.82 22.16 -2.78
C PRO A 149 -20.44 21.10 -3.82
N LEU A 150 -20.59 21.43 -5.11
CA LEU A 150 -20.08 20.58 -6.18
C LEU A 150 -18.55 20.73 -6.29
N ASN A 151 -17.86 19.60 -6.40
CA ASN A 151 -16.40 19.49 -6.54
C ASN A 151 -15.96 19.45 -8.02
N ALA A 152 -16.91 19.37 -8.95
CA ALA A 152 -16.69 19.39 -10.38
C ALA A 152 -17.96 19.81 -11.12
N GLU A 153 -17.82 20.27 -12.36
CA GLU A 153 -18.96 20.50 -13.25
C GLU A 153 -19.66 19.18 -13.58
N PRO A 154 -21.01 19.12 -13.56
CA PRO A 154 -21.74 17.92 -13.95
C PRO A 154 -21.28 17.34 -15.30
N GLY A 155 -21.07 16.03 -15.34
CA GLY A 155 -20.60 15.28 -16.51
C GLY A 155 -19.08 15.25 -16.70
N THR A 156 -18.29 15.99 -15.91
CA THR A 156 -16.84 16.16 -16.18
C THR A 156 -15.91 15.34 -15.29
N ARG A 157 -16.44 14.75 -14.22
CA ARG A 157 -15.70 13.91 -13.26
C ARG A 157 -16.63 12.85 -12.67
N TRP A 158 -16.14 11.63 -12.51
CA TRP A 158 -16.81 10.63 -11.68
C TRP A 158 -16.38 10.78 -10.23
N GLU A 159 -17.34 10.85 -9.30
CA GLU A 159 -17.10 10.96 -7.87
C GLU A 159 -18.27 10.39 -7.06
N TYR A 160 -17.98 9.38 -6.23
CA TYR A 160 -18.99 8.72 -5.42
C TYR A 160 -19.58 9.66 -4.35
N SER A 161 -20.90 9.73 -4.27
CA SER A 161 -21.56 10.92 -3.70
C SER A 161 -23.00 10.75 -3.24
N THR A 162 -23.53 11.80 -2.62
CA THR A 162 -24.94 11.99 -2.23
C THR A 162 -25.89 12.21 -3.41
N ALA A 163 -25.40 12.16 -4.66
CA ALA A 163 -26.22 12.45 -5.84
C ALA A 163 -27.45 11.53 -5.98
N VAL A 164 -27.37 10.28 -5.49
CA VAL A 164 -28.51 9.36 -5.51
C VAL A 164 -29.60 9.74 -4.50
N ASP A 165 -29.28 10.50 -3.45
CA ASP A 165 -30.28 11.07 -2.54
C ASP A 165 -31.17 12.09 -3.27
N TRP A 166 -30.56 12.90 -4.16
CA TRP A 166 -31.31 13.78 -5.06
C TRP A 166 -32.16 13.01 -6.08
N ALA A 167 -31.67 11.86 -6.58
CA ALA A 167 -32.51 11.00 -7.42
C ALA A 167 -33.74 10.48 -6.65
N GLY A 168 -33.61 10.26 -5.34
CA GLY A 168 -34.74 9.99 -4.45
C GLY A 168 -35.77 11.13 -4.43
N LEU A 169 -35.32 12.38 -4.22
CA LEU A 169 -36.20 13.55 -4.28
C LEU A 169 -36.90 13.70 -5.64
N VAL A 170 -36.20 13.40 -6.73
CA VAL A 170 -36.78 13.40 -8.09
C VAL A 170 -37.90 12.36 -8.20
N VAL A 171 -37.70 11.15 -7.67
CA VAL A 171 -38.73 10.11 -7.61
C VAL A 171 -39.94 10.60 -6.80
N GLU A 172 -39.72 11.25 -5.66
CA GLU A 172 -40.81 11.77 -4.83
C GLU A 172 -41.64 12.82 -5.57
N LYS A 173 -40.98 13.83 -6.15
CA LYS A 173 -41.65 14.91 -6.88
C LYS A 173 -42.40 14.40 -8.11
N ALA A 174 -41.79 13.51 -8.90
CA ALA A 174 -42.40 12.99 -10.12
C ALA A 174 -43.53 11.97 -9.87
N SER A 175 -43.51 11.30 -8.73
CA SER A 175 -44.54 10.30 -8.37
C SER A 175 -45.67 10.86 -7.51
N GLY A 176 -45.42 11.91 -6.72
CA GLY A 176 -46.33 12.44 -5.71
C GLY A 176 -46.40 11.58 -4.43
N LEU A 177 -45.54 10.57 -4.29
CA LEU A 177 -45.40 9.75 -3.10
C LEU A 177 -44.09 10.08 -2.40
N ASN A 178 -44.03 9.94 -1.08
CA ASN A 178 -42.72 9.89 -0.43
C ASN A 178 -41.94 8.64 -0.87
N LEU A 179 -40.62 8.66 -0.70
CA LEU A 179 -39.73 7.66 -1.30
C LEU A 179 -40.00 6.25 -0.76
N ASP A 180 -40.27 6.12 0.54
CA ASP A 180 -40.61 4.84 1.18
C ASP A 180 -41.91 4.25 0.61
N ALA A 181 -42.95 5.08 0.53
CA ALA A 181 -44.25 4.69 -0.02
C ALA A 181 -44.13 4.29 -1.51
N TYR A 182 -43.29 4.99 -2.27
CA TYR A 182 -43.00 4.62 -3.65
C TYR A 182 -42.30 3.25 -3.74
N PHE A 183 -41.25 3.03 -2.96
CA PHE A 183 -40.55 1.74 -2.91
C PHE A 183 -41.48 0.61 -2.51
N LYS A 184 -42.28 0.83 -1.47
CA LYS A 184 -43.24 -0.15 -0.98
C LYS A 184 -44.22 -0.58 -2.06
N LYS A 185 -44.91 0.38 -2.67
CA LYS A 185 -45.95 0.11 -3.68
C LYS A 185 -45.40 -0.50 -4.97
N ASN A 186 -44.28 0.03 -5.48
CA ASN A 186 -43.84 -0.28 -6.84
C ASN A 186 -42.71 -1.31 -6.92
N ILE A 187 -42.06 -1.62 -5.80
CA ILE A 187 -40.93 -2.57 -5.76
C ILE A 187 -41.19 -3.65 -4.71
N PHE A 188 -41.50 -3.29 -3.47
CA PHE A 188 -41.56 -4.27 -2.38
C PHE A 188 -42.81 -5.16 -2.42
N GLU A 189 -43.99 -4.57 -2.56
CA GLU A 189 -45.26 -5.31 -2.63
C GLU A 189 -45.30 -6.31 -3.80
N PRO A 190 -44.91 -5.96 -5.04
CA PRO A 190 -44.81 -6.92 -6.15
C PRO A 190 -43.87 -8.11 -5.86
N LEU A 191 -42.81 -7.87 -5.10
CA LEU A 191 -41.81 -8.88 -4.74
C LEU A 191 -42.10 -9.60 -3.42
N GLY A 192 -43.19 -9.24 -2.72
CA GLY A 192 -43.53 -9.80 -1.42
C GLY A 192 -42.55 -9.42 -0.29
N ILE A 193 -41.77 -8.34 -0.47
CA ILE A 193 -40.83 -7.78 0.51
C ILE A 193 -41.63 -7.04 1.59
N LYS A 194 -41.30 -7.27 2.87
CA LYS A 194 -42.05 -6.74 4.03
C LYS A 194 -41.17 -6.05 5.07
N ASN A 195 -39.87 -6.24 4.98
CA ASN A 195 -38.89 -5.91 6.00
C ASN A 195 -37.81 -4.96 5.48
N ILE A 196 -38.07 -4.26 4.36
CA ILE A 196 -37.22 -3.16 3.87
C ILE A 196 -38.00 -1.84 3.97
N THR A 197 -37.38 -0.82 4.57
CA THR A 197 -38.01 0.49 4.83
C THR A 197 -36.96 1.60 4.93
N LEU A 198 -37.30 2.83 4.53
CA LEU A 198 -36.57 4.07 4.85
C LEU A 198 -37.05 4.70 6.18
N LEU A 199 -38.20 4.25 6.69
CA LEU A 199 -38.86 4.72 7.90
C LEU A 199 -38.61 3.73 9.07
N PRO A 200 -37.65 4.00 9.98
CA PRO A 200 -37.22 3.06 11.01
C PRO A 200 -38.25 2.79 12.13
N GLN A 201 -39.18 3.69 12.39
CA GLN A 201 -40.20 3.58 13.44
C GLN A 201 -41.53 3.04 12.87
N THR A 202 -41.97 3.51 11.71
CA THR A 202 -43.33 3.30 11.20
C THR A 202 -43.43 2.45 9.94
N GLY A 203 -42.34 2.32 9.16
CA GLY A 203 -42.43 1.69 7.84
C GLY A 203 -42.63 0.17 7.86
N ILE A 204 -42.35 -0.48 9.00
CA ILE A 204 -42.65 -1.90 9.24
C ILE A 204 -43.36 -2.12 10.58
N PRO A 205 -44.17 -3.19 10.73
CA PRO A 205 -44.83 -3.49 11.98
C PRO A 205 -43.85 -3.64 13.15
N GLY A 206 -44.03 -2.85 14.20
CA GLY A 206 -43.18 -2.87 15.39
C GLY A 206 -41.86 -2.09 15.28
N GLY A 207 -41.61 -1.42 14.15
CA GLY A 207 -40.38 -0.68 13.89
C GLY A 207 -39.15 -1.60 13.69
N VAL A 208 -38.00 -1.01 13.34
CA VAL A 208 -36.77 -1.76 13.06
C VAL A 208 -36.01 -2.14 14.33
N LYS A 209 -36.11 -1.32 15.39
CA LYS A 209 -35.31 -1.45 16.63
C LYS A 209 -35.32 -2.85 17.25
N PRO A 210 -36.43 -3.61 17.32
CA PRO A 210 -36.44 -4.93 17.93
C PRO A 210 -35.55 -5.97 17.22
N ARG A 211 -35.26 -5.77 15.93
CA ARG A 211 -34.46 -6.71 15.12
C ARG A 211 -33.17 -6.10 14.57
N LEU A 212 -32.91 -4.82 14.85
CA LEU A 212 -31.78 -4.09 14.28
C LEU A 212 -30.45 -4.59 14.85
N ALA A 213 -29.51 -5.02 14.02
CA ALA A 213 -28.15 -5.34 14.44
C ALA A 213 -27.44 -4.07 14.97
N GLY A 214 -26.64 -4.20 16.02
CA GLY A 214 -25.89 -3.08 16.60
C GLY A 214 -24.83 -2.58 15.64
N LEU A 215 -24.60 -1.26 15.59
CA LEU A 215 -23.47 -0.69 14.85
C LEU A 215 -22.20 -0.78 15.70
N HIS A 216 -21.08 -1.04 15.04
CA HIS A 216 -19.80 -1.19 15.71
C HIS A 216 -18.71 -0.35 15.06
N PHE A 217 -17.72 0.01 15.86
CA PHE A 217 -16.49 0.64 15.42
C PHE A 217 -15.31 -0.25 15.77
N ARG A 218 -14.41 -0.47 14.80
CA ARG A 218 -13.12 -1.11 15.01
C ARG A 218 -12.08 -0.06 15.37
N GLU A 219 -11.51 -0.23 16.54
CA GLU A 219 -10.41 0.58 17.03
C GLU A 219 -9.08 0.22 16.35
N LYS A 220 -8.10 1.12 16.44
CA LYS A 220 -6.77 0.92 15.84
C LYS A 220 -6.01 -0.27 16.43
N ASP A 221 -6.32 -0.66 17.67
CA ASP A 221 -5.75 -1.85 18.33
C ASP A 221 -6.44 -3.16 17.90
N GLY A 222 -7.43 -3.07 16.99
CA GLY A 222 -8.19 -4.20 16.47
C GLY A 222 -9.43 -4.56 17.30
N THR A 223 -9.61 -3.99 18.48
CA THR A 223 -10.80 -4.23 19.31
C THR A 223 -12.05 -3.63 18.67
N ILE A 224 -13.21 -4.20 18.99
CA ILE A 224 -14.50 -3.71 18.50
C ILE A 224 -15.35 -3.22 19.67
N ARG A 225 -15.91 -2.03 19.52
CA ARG A 225 -16.93 -1.49 20.43
C ARG A 225 -18.26 -1.26 19.72
N ALA A 226 -19.34 -1.38 20.46
CA ALA A 226 -20.65 -0.94 20.00
C ALA A 226 -20.73 0.59 19.93
N MET A 227 -21.57 1.11 19.03
CA MET A 227 -21.90 2.52 18.90
C MET A 227 -23.33 2.70 18.43
N GLU A 228 -23.85 3.91 18.59
CA GLU A 228 -25.14 4.29 18.03
C GLU A 228 -25.11 4.28 16.51
N HIS A 229 -26.26 3.99 15.90
CA HIS A 229 -26.42 4.09 14.45
C HIS A 229 -26.25 5.54 13.99
N LEU A 230 -25.52 5.74 12.89
CA LEU A 230 -25.20 7.08 12.38
C LEU A 230 -26.38 7.73 11.65
N ILE A 231 -27.27 6.92 11.08
CA ILE A 231 -28.47 7.38 10.40
C ILE A 231 -29.50 7.86 11.42
N GLU A 232 -30.18 8.98 11.15
CA GLU A 232 -31.22 9.51 12.04
C GLU A 232 -32.36 8.48 12.21
N MET A 233 -32.59 8.07 13.46
CA MET A 233 -33.54 7.02 13.84
C MET A 233 -34.91 7.59 14.26
N ASP A 234 -34.99 8.89 14.56
CA ASP A 234 -36.23 9.60 14.85
C ASP A 234 -36.81 10.18 13.56
N GLU A 235 -37.91 9.59 13.07
CA GLU A 235 -38.57 10.03 11.84
C GLU A 235 -39.03 11.50 11.91
N SER A 236 -39.34 12.01 13.11
CA SER A 236 -39.73 13.41 13.29
C SER A 236 -38.60 14.40 13.01
N GLN A 237 -37.35 13.94 13.05
CA GLN A 237 -36.16 14.73 12.76
C GLN A 237 -35.69 14.58 11.31
N GLN A 238 -36.28 13.70 10.51
CA GLN A 238 -35.89 13.51 9.12
C GLN A 238 -36.53 14.58 8.23
N GLU A 239 -35.71 15.39 7.56
CA GLU A 239 -36.16 16.35 6.54
C GLU A 239 -36.21 15.71 5.16
N VAL A 240 -35.34 14.72 4.91
CA VAL A 240 -35.22 14.02 3.62
C VAL A 240 -35.05 12.53 3.86
N LEU A 241 -35.79 11.72 3.10
CA LEU A 241 -35.54 10.28 3.02
C LEU A 241 -34.36 10.01 2.08
N TYR A 242 -33.25 9.51 2.63
CA TYR A 242 -32.02 9.30 1.88
C TYR A 242 -32.11 8.11 0.91
N GLY A 243 -32.38 8.38 -0.37
CA GLY A 243 -32.33 7.35 -1.43
C GLY A 243 -30.92 6.77 -1.66
N GLY A 244 -29.88 7.44 -1.17
CA GLY A 244 -28.50 7.01 -1.25
C GLY A 244 -28.07 6.10 -0.11
N SER A 245 -28.70 6.17 1.08
CA SER A 245 -28.23 5.41 2.24
C SER A 245 -29.25 5.09 3.34
N GLY A 246 -30.54 5.44 3.18
CA GLY A 246 -31.49 5.46 4.29
C GLY A 246 -32.14 4.12 4.66
N ALA A 247 -32.01 3.07 3.84
CA ALA A 247 -32.84 1.89 4.01
C ALA A 247 -32.33 0.95 5.12
N PHE A 248 -33.27 0.40 5.85
CA PHE A 248 -33.10 -0.73 6.75
C PHE A 248 -33.65 -1.98 6.08
N GLY A 249 -33.02 -3.13 6.30
CA GLY A 249 -33.48 -4.38 5.69
C GLY A 249 -32.61 -5.59 5.96
N ASN A 250 -32.99 -6.72 5.36
CA ASN A 250 -32.25 -7.98 5.47
C ASN A 250 -31.87 -8.55 4.09
N ALA A 251 -30.83 -9.39 4.08
CA ALA A 251 -30.22 -9.94 2.88
C ALA A 251 -31.17 -10.83 2.08
N ARG A 252 -32.04 -11.60 2.76
CA ARG A 252 -33.03 -12.49 2.14
C ARG A 252 -33.97 -11.71 1.23
N GLU A 253 -34.55 -10.63 1.76
CA GLU A 253 -35.52 -9.81 1.02
C GLU A 253 -34.84 -8.91 0.00
N TYR A 254 -33.66 -8.37 0.30
CA TYR A 254 -32.88 -7.62 -0.69
C TYR A 254 -32.56 -8.48 -1.93
N CYS A 255 -32.25 -9.77 -1.73
CA CYS A 255 -32.02 -10.69 -2.83
C CYS A 255 -33.28 -11.01 -3.66
N GLN A 256 -34.51 -10.77 -3.19
CA GLN A 256 -35.70 -10.87 -4.05
C GLN A 256 -35.65 -9.84 -5.18
N ILE A 257 -35.12 -8.64 -4.90
CA ILE A 257 -34.90 -7.60 -5.92
C ILE A 257 -33.88 -8.10 -6.95
N LEU A 258 -32.75 -8.67 -6.48
CA LEU A 258 -31.69 -9.19 -7.34
C LEU A 258 -32.18 -10.35 -8.21
N VAL A 259 -32.97 -11.26 -7.65
CA VAL A 259 -33.59 -12.37 -8.40
C VAL A 259 -34.54 -11.83 -9.48
N ALA A 260 -35.35 -10.82 -9.19
CA ALA A 260 -36.21 -10.20 -10.20
C ALA A 260 -35.38 -9.56 -11.33
N LEU A 261 -34.29 -8.85 -11.02
CA LEU A 261 -33.39 -8.27 -12.02
C LEU A 261 -32.71 -9.34 -12.88
N MET A 262 -32.29 -10.47 -12.30
CA MET A 262 -31.74 -11.58 -13.08
C MET A 262 -32.78 -12.15 -14.05
N ASN A 263 -34.06 -12.06 -13.74
CA ASN A 263 -35.18 -12.50 -14.57
C ASN A 263 -35.85 -11.33 -15.31
N GLU A 264 -35.04 -10.43 -15.84
CA GLU A 264 -35.49 -9.34 -16.72
C GLU A 264 -36.59 -8.44 -16.11
N GLY A 265 -36.58 -8.33 -14.78
CA GLY A 265 -37.47 -7.47 -14.00
C GLY A 265 -38.71 -8.17 -13.47
N THR A 266 -38.88 -9.47 -13.69
CA THR A 266 -40.04 -10.25 -13.19
C THR A 266 -39.59 -11.36 -12.25
N HIS A 267 -40.09 -11.36 -11.02
CA HIS A 267 -39.72 -12.39 -10.05
C HIS A 267 -40.31 -13.77 -10.43
N PRO A 268 -39.51 -14.85 -10.45
CA PRO A 268 -39.96 -16.16 -10.93
C PRO A 268 -41.01 -16.80 -10.02
N VAL A 269 -41.02 -16.48 -8.72
CA VAL A 269 -41.96 -17.04 -7.73
C VAL A 269 -43.20 -16.16 -7.58
N THR A 270 -43.06 -14.93 -7.07
CA THR A 270 -44.20 -14.01 -6.86
C THR A 270 -44.87 -13.54 -8.16
N LYS A 271 -44.21 -13.69 -9.31
CA LYS A 271 -44.63 -13.15 -10.63
C LYS A 271 -44.75 -11.63 -10.68
N GLY A 272 -44.34 -10.94 -9.62
CA GLY A 272 -44.30 -9.48 -9.60
C GLY A 272 -43.28 -8.94 -10.59
N LYS A 273 -43.70 -7.97 -11.39
CA LYS A 273 -42.85 -7.26 -12.35
C LYS A 273 -42.52 -5.88 -11.83
N ILE A 274 -41.24 -5.59 -11.69
CA ILE A 274 -40.73 -4.29 -11.24
C ILE A 274 -40.13 -3.45 -12.38
N LEU A 275 -39.69 -4.06 -13.47
CA LEU A 275 -39.14 -3.39 -14.66
C LEU A 275 -39.45 -4.21 -15.92
N SER A 276 -39.44 -3.58 -17.08
CA SER A 276 -39.36 -4.28 -18.37
C SER A 276 -37.95 -4.84 -18.64
N PRO A 277 -37.81 -5.85 -19.52
CA PRO A 277 -36.50 -6.34 -19.94
C PRO A 277 -35.58 -5.25 -20.51
N ALA A 278 -36.14 -4.30 -21.27
CA ALA A 278 -35.40 -3.16 -21.82
C ALA A 278 -34.87 -2.24 -20.71
N SER A 279 -35.69 -1.95 -19.70
CA SER A 279 -35.30 -1.15 -18.55
C SER A 279 -34.27 -1.84 -17.66
N VAL A 280 -34.35 -3.16 -17.48
CA VAL A 280 -33.30 -3.92 -16.79
C VAL A 280 -31.98 -3.84 -17.56
N LYS A 281 -32.02 -3.96 -18.89
CA LYS A 281 -30.82 -3.79 -19.72
C LYS A 281 -30.22 -2.39 -19.57
N GLU A 282 -31.05 -1.35 -19.53
CA GLU A 282 -30.60 0.03 -19.29
C GLU A 282 -30.02 0.23 -17.88
N LEU A 283 -30.64 -0.35 -16.86
CA LEU A 283 -30.19 -0.31 -15.46
C LEU A 283 -28.80 -0.96 -15.29
N LEU A 284 -28.52 -2.04 -16.01
CA LEU A 284 -27.32 -2.87 -15.88
C LEU A 284 -26.23 -2.63 -16.94
N ARG A 285 -26.47 -1.79 -17.95
CA ARG A 285 -25.42 -1.48 -18.95
C ARG A 285 -24.40 -0.50 -18.39
N ASP A 286 -23.26 -0.43 -19.07
CA ASP A 286 -22.22 0.56 -18.78
C ASP A 286 -22.75 1.97 -19.09
N GLN A 287 -22.61 2.87 -18.11
CA GLN A 287 -23.13 4.25 -18.17
C GLN A 287 -22.01 5.27 -18.31
N LEU A 288 -20.74 4.89 -18.08
CA LEU A 288 -19.58 5.74 -18.39
C LEU A 288 -19.05 5.36 -19.76
N THR A 289 -19.14 6.28 -20.71
CA THR A 289 -18.64 6.11 -22.09
C THR A 289 -17.39 6.95 -22.38
N ASP A 290 -17.12 7.97 -21.57
CA ASP A 290 -15.91 8.78 -21.65
C ASP A 290 -14.74 8.07 -20.92
N GLU A 291 -13.62 7.89 -21.61
CA GLU A 291 -12.43 7.24 -21.05
C GLU A 291 -11.89 7.93 -19.78
N LYS A 292 -12.01 9.26 -19.69
CA LYS A 292 -11.61 10.03 -18.51
C LYS A 292 -12.48 9.67 -17.31
N LEU A 293 -13.80 9.58 -17.49
CA LEU A 293 -14.72 9.19 -16.43
C LEU A 293 -14.51 7.74 -16.00
N ILE A 294 -14.17 6.85 -16.94
CA ILE A 294 -13.80 5.47 -16.61
C ILE A 294 -12.51 5.45 -15.78
N LYS A 295 -11.49 6.22 -16.16
CA LYS A 295 -10.23 6.34 -15.39
C LYS A 295 -10.42 6.92 -14.00
N ASP A 296 -11.41 7.81 -13.80
CA ASP A 296 -11.75 8.33 -12.47
C ASP A 296 -12.18 7.24 -11.48
N LEU A 297 -12.67 6.07 -11.94
CA LEU A 297 -12.98 4.93 -11.08
C LEU A 297 -11.74 4.31 -10.41
N ASP A 298 -10.55 4.52 -10.98
CA ASP A 298 -9.27 4.08 -10.42
C ASP A 298 -8.68 5.09 -9.42
N ARG A 299 -9.32 6.26 -9.24
CA ARG A 299 -8.81 7.30 -8.35
C ARG A 299 -8.83 6.79 -6.89
N PRO A 300 -7.70 6.87 -6.17
CA PRO A 300 -7.68 6.55 -4.74
C PRO A 300 -8.66 7.45 -3.97
N ILE A 301 -9.44 6.83 -3.10
CA ILE A 301 -10.40 7.50 -2.23
C ILE A 301 -9.75 7.66 -0.85
N PRO A 302 -9.51 8.90 -0.38
CA PRO A 302 -8.94 9.13 0.94
C PRO A 302 -9.94 8.79 2.04
N ALA A 303 -9.42 8.51 3.23
CA ALA A 303 -10.19 8.51 4.47
C ALA A 303 -10.28 9.94 5.02
N ALA A 304 -11.13 10.78 4.41
CA ALA A 304 -11.33 12.15 4.90
C ALA A 304 -12.00 12.17 6.28
N GLN A 305 -12.83 11.16 6.58
CA GLN A 305 -13.33 10.86 7.93
C GLN A 305 -12.94 9.41 8.31
N PRO A 306 -11.76 9.20 8.92
CA PRO A 306 -11.22 7.87 9.24
C PRO A 306 -12.11 7.02 10.16
N GLU A 307 -13.02 7.65 10.91
CA GLU A 307 -14.01 6.98 11.73
C GLU A 307 -15.14 6.33 10.90
N LEU A 308 -15.30 6.73 9.64
CA LEU A 308 -16.33 6.21 8.74
C LEU A 308 -15.76 5.31 7.65
N THR A 309 -14.52 5.52 7.23
CA THR A 309 -13.90 4.72 6.16
C THR A 309 -12.38 4.65 6.27
N ASN A 310 -11.84 3.50 5.87
CA ASN A 310 -10.42 3.37 5.54
C ASN A 310 -10.15 3.95 4.13
N PRO A 311 -8.91 4.34 3.80
CA PRO A 311 -8.55 4.69 2.43
C PRO A 311 -8.69 3.45 1.54
N LEU A 312 -9.19 3.65 0.32
CA LEU A 312 -9.39 2.56 -0.62
C LEU A 312 -9.22 2.99 -2.08
N THR A 313 -8.89 2.03 -2.93
CA THR A 313 -9.08 2.12 -4.37
C THR A 313 -10.08 1.04 -4.75
N VAL A 314 -11.15 1.40 -5.46
CA VAL A 314 -12.19 0.44 -5.84
C VAL A 314 -11.59 -0.55 -6.84
N LEU A 315 -11.36 -1.80 -6.44
CA LEU A 315 -10.79 -2.86 -7.29
C LEU A 315 -9.54 -2.39 -8.06
N GLU A 316 -8.50 -2.02 -7.34
CA GLU A 316 -7.23 -1.57 -7.92
C GLU A 316 -6.71 -2.55 -9.00
N GLY A 317 -6.33 -1.99 -10.16
CA GLY A 317 -5.81 -2.77 -11.28
C GLY A 317 -6.84 -3.65 -12.03
N VAL A 318 -8.12 -3.64 -11.63
CA VAL A 318 -9.19 -4.37 -12.32
C VAL A 318 -9.98 -3.41 -13.22
N PRO A 319 -10.06 -3.69 -14.54
CA PRO A 319 -10.90 -2.92 -15.45
C PRO A 319 -12.37 -2.93 -15.01
N LYS A 320 -12.95 -1.73 -14.91
CA LYS A 320 -14.27 -1.51 -14.34
C LYS A 320 -15.03 -0.40 -15.07
N ASN A 321 -16.35 -0.43 -14.92
CA ASN A 321 -17.28 0.62 -15.37
C ASN A 321 -18.37 0.79 -14.30
N TRP A 322 -19.24 1.77 -14.50
CA TRP A 322 -20.39 2.03 -13.65
C TRP A 322 -21.70 1.79 -14.41
N ALA A 323 -22.61 1.02 -13.83
CA ALA A 323 -24.00 0.95 -14.24
C ALA A 323 -24.87 1.73 -13.24
N PHE A 324 -26.10 2.10 -13.61
CA PHE A 324 -27.02 2.73 -12.66
C PHE A 324 -27.28 1.86 -11.42
N ALA A 325 -27.17 0.53 -11.56
CA ALA A 325 -27.25 -0.41 -10.45
C ALA A 325 -25.99 -0.45 -9.54
N GLY A 326 -24.80 -0.12 -10.04
CA GLY A 326 -23.55 -0.27 -9.30
C GLY A 326 -22.33 -0.57 -10.18
N CYS A 327 -21.24 -1.03 -9.56
CA CYS A 327 -19.98 -1.28 -10.24
C CYS A 327 -20.04 -2.54 -11.12
N LYS A 328 -19.43 -2.45 -12.29
CA LYS A 328 -19.25 -3.55 -13.23
C LYS A 328 -17.78 -3.81 -13.49
N THR A 329 -17.47 -5.05 -13.81
CA THR A 329 -16.13 -5.49 -14.22
C THR A 329 -16.24 -6.15 -15.59
N PRO A 330 -16.03 -5.40 -16.70
CA PRO A 330 -16.26 -5.90 -18.05
C PRO A 330 -15.45 -7.16 -18.40
N GLN A 331 -14.33 -7.40 -17.72
CA GLN A 331 -13.48 -8.58 -17.92
C GLN A 331 -13.74 -9.68 -16.86
N GLY A 332 -14.79 -9.53 -16.06
CA GLY A 332 -15.03 -10.33 -14.87
C GLY A 332 -14.07 -10.01 -13.73
N MET A 333 -14.18 -10.75 -12.64
CA MET A 333 -13.32 -10.61 -11.47
C MET A 333 -12.49 -11.87 -11.25
N PRO A 334 -11.27 -11.73 -10.67
CA PRO A 334 -10.50 -12.86 -10.17
C PRO A 334 -11.31 -13.73 -9.19
N THR A 335 -12.35 -13.16 -8.56
CA THR A 335 -13.34 -13.81 -7.69
C THR A 335 -14.43 -14.58 -8.45
N GLY A 336 -14.25 -14.93 -9.72
CA GLY A 336 -15.21 -15.75 -10.47
C GLY A 336 -16.55 -15.08 -10.83
N ARG A 337 -16.77 -13.81 -10.48
CA ARG A 337 -17.86 -13.01 -11.04
C ARG A 337 -17.54 -12.74 -12.51
N THR A 338 -18.52 -12.94 -13.37
CA THR A 338 -18.36 -12.83 -14.82
C THR A 338 -18.43 -11.38 -15.28
N SER A 339 -18.26 -11.18 -16.59
CA SER A 339 -18.50 -9.89 -17.25
C SER A 339 -19.95 -9.38 -17.10
N GLN A 340 -20.89 -10.27 -16.76
CA GLN A 340 -22.30 -9.97 -16.55
C GLN A 340 -22.63 -9.70 -15.08
N GLY A 341 -21.62 -9.60 -14.22
CA GLY A 341 -21.75 -9.27 -12.80
C GLY A 341 -21.92 -7.78 -12.55
N VAL A 342 -22.81 -7.45 -11.61
CA VAL A 342 -22.93 -6.11 -11.01
C VAL A 342 -22.87 -6.26 -9.50
N TRP A 343 -22.18 -5.34 -8.83
CA TRP A 343 -22.05 -5.38 -7.38
C TRP A 343 -21.89 -3.99 -6.80
N TRP A 344 -22.21 -3.88 -5.51
CA TRP A 344 -21.87 -2.70 -4.74
C TRP A 344 -21.77 -3.01 -3.25
N ALA A 345 -21.64 -1.96 -2.45
CA ALA A 345 -21.41 -2.06 -1.02
C ALA A 345 -22.19 -1.02 -0.21
N GLY A 346 -22.35 -1.29 1.08
CA GLY A 346 -22.80 -0.36 2.10
C GLY A 346 -21.67 -0.04 3.08
N ILE A 347 -21.62 1.19 3.59
CA ILE A 347 -20.49 1.72 4.39
C ILE A 347 -20.23 0.90 5.66
N ALA A 348 -21.25 0.28 6.27
CA ALA A 348 -21.10 -0.65 7.40
C ALA A 348 -20.59 -2.06 7.00
N ASN A 349 -19.81 -2.13 5.91
CA ASN A 349 -19.24 -3.32 5.29
C ASN A 349 -20.29 -4.36 4.83
N HIS A 350 -21.35 -3.87 4.17
CA HIS A 350 -22.26 -4.71 3.39
C HIS A 350 -21.73 -4.92 1.98
N TYR A 351 -21.96 -6.09 1.39
CA TYR A 351 -21.65 -6.32 -0.03
C TYR A 351 -22.75 -7.15 -0.66
N TRP A 352 -23.22 -6.74 -1.83
CA TRP A 352 -24.17 -7.51 -2.64
C TRP A 352 -23.65 -7.66 -4.07
N PHE A 353 -24.08 -8.73 -4.73
CA PHE A 353 -23.82 -8.94 -6.14
C PHE A 353 -25.00 -9.65 -6.81
N LEU A 354 -25.13 -9.45 -8.11
CA LEU A 354 -25.88 -10.32 -9.01
C LEU A 354 -25.00 -10.64 -10.21
N ASP A 355 -25.15 -11.83 -10.79
CA ASP A 355 -24.42 -12.23 -11.97
C ASP A 355 -25.36 -12.99 -12.92
N ASN A 356 -25.69 -12.34 -14.03
CA ASN A 356 -26.64 -12.88 -15.00
C ASN A 356 -26.11 -14.12 -15.72
N GLU A 357 -24.79 -14.24 -15.90
CA GLU A 357 -24.22 -15.39 -16.59
C GLU A 357 -24.26 -16.64 -15.71
N THR A 358 -23.92 -16.50 -14.43
CA THR A 358 -23.98 -17.62 -13.47
C THR A 358 -25.40 -17.89 -12.98
N GLY A 359 -26.29 -16.89 -13.06
CA GLY A 359 -27.64 -16.97 -12.52
C GLY A 359 -27.68 -17.01 -10.99
N VAL A 360 -26.72 -16.38 -10.32
CA VAL A 360 -26.64 -16.34 -8.85
C VAL A 360 -26.52 -14.90 -8.35
N CYS A 361 -27.18 -14.63 -7.23
CA CYS A 361 -27.02 -13.40 -6.48
C CYS A 361 -26.76 -13.69 -5.00
N GLY A 362 -26.24 -12.71 -4.28
CA GLY A 362 -26.04 -12.83 -2.85
C GLY A 362 -25.72 -11.51 -2.17
N MET A 363 -25.79 -11.55 -0.84
CA MET A 363 -25.46 -10.43 0.02
C MET A 363 -24.85 -10.93 1.34
N ILE A 364 -23.76 -10.27 1.76
CA ILE A 364 -23.25 -10.33 3.13
C ILE A 364 -23.61 -9.02 3.84
N GLN A 365 -24.15 -9.15 5.05
CA GLN A 365 -24.47 -8.02 5.90
C GLN A 365 -23.68 -8.07 7.20
N CYS A 366 -22.99 -6.97 7.49
CA CYS A 366 -22.26 -6.68 8.72
C CYS A 366 -22.72 -5.33 9.27
N GLN A 367 -22.25 -4.93 10.45
CA GLN A 367 -22.47 -3.59 11.00
C GLN A 367 -21.17 -3.12 11.67
N VAL A 368 -20.12 -2.93 10.88
CA VAL A 368 -18.80 -2.54 11.37
C VAL A 368 -18.28 -1.36 10.55
N LEU A 369 -17.79 -0.33 11.23
CA LEU A 369 -17.00 0.78 10.70
C LEU A 369 -15.57 0.69 11.23
N PRO A 370 -14.58 1.32 10.56
CA PRO A 370 -14.70 2.03 9.30
C PRO A 370 -14.99 1.11 8.10
N PHE A 371 -15.57 1.65 7.04
CA PHE A 371 -15.73 0.96 5.77
C PHE A 371 -14.39 0.45 5.22
N PHE A 372 -14.45 -0.63 4.43
CA PHE A 372 -13.28 -1.32 3.91
C PHE A 372 -12.47 -1.98 5.04
N ASP A 373 -13.18 -2.72 5.88
CA ASP A 373 -12.67 -3.40 7.05
C ASP A 373 -11.78 -4.61 6.66
N PRO A 374 -10.58 -4.76 7.27
CA PRO A 374 -9.61 -5.78 6.86
C PRO A 374 -10.03 -7.23 7.19
N TYR A 375 -11.01 -7.46 8.06
CA TYR A 375 -11.55 -8.78 8.35
C TYR A 375 -12.75 -9.12 7.46
N ILE A 376 -13.49 -8.11 6.99
CA ILE A 376 -14.70 -8.31 6.18
C ILE A 376 -14.38 -8.28 4.67
N VAL A 377 -13.50 -7.39 4.21
CA VAL A 377 -13.10 -7.29 2.80
C VAL A 377 -12.61 -8.64 2.24
N PRO A 378 -11.78 -9.43 2.94
CA PRO A 378 -11.40 -10.77 2.47
C PRO A 378 -12.57 -11.74 2.31
N LEU A 379 -13.68 -11.59 3.06
CA LEU A 379 -14.87 -12.43 2.86
C LEU A 379 -15.56 -12.14 1.51
N ASN A 380 -15.31 -10.97 0.93
CA ASN A 380 -15.91 -10.53 -0.33
C ASN A 380 -14.97 -10.63 -1.56
N LEU A 381 -13.64 -10.47 -1.39
CA LEU A 381 -12.76 -10.05 -2.51
C LEU A 381 -11.63 -10.97 -2.97
N ASN A 382 -11.34 -12.15 -2.42
CA ASN A 382 -10.17 -12.90 -2.91
C ASN A 382 -10.45 -14.35 -3.30
N SER A 383 -10.08 -14.70 -4.55
CA SER A 383 -9.41 -15.95 -4.92
C SER A 383 -8.13 -15.54 -5.63
N THR A 384 -6.98 -15.72 -4.98
CA THR A 384 -5.65 -15.84 -5.63
C THR A 384 -4.61 -16.13 -4.54
N LYS A 385 -4.59 -17.37 -4.02
CA LYS A 385 -3.42 -18.03 -3.38
C LYS A 385 -3.79 -19.45 -2.96
N GLN A 386 -3.67 -20.41 -3.88
CA GLN A 386 -3.56 -21.83 -3.54
C GLN A 386 -2.17 -22.30 -3.95
N SER A 387 -1.19 -22.15 -3.06
CA SER A 387 0.03 -23.00 -2.96
C SER A 387 1.05 -22.38 -2.00
N LYS A 388 0.98 -22.77 -0.71
CA LYS A 388 2.09 -22.94 0.26
C LYS A 388 1.58 -22.87 1.72
N GLU A 389 0.70 -23.80 2.10
CA GLU A 389 0.37 -24.05 3.52
C GLU A 389 0.59 -25.52 3.89
N ARG A 390 1.86 -25.90 4.07
CA ARG A 390 2.26 -27.09 4.84
C ARG A 390 3.65 -26.87 5.47
N ARG A 391 3.77 -26.05 6.52
CA ARG A 391 4.84 -26.27 7.54
C ARG A 391 4.80 -25.51 8.88
N LEU A 392 3.74 -24.81 9.29
CA LEU A 392 3.66 -24.24 10.65
C LEU A 392 2.29 -24.47 11.31
N ALA A 393 1.90 -25.74 11.40
CA ALA A 393 0.86 -26.22 12.30
C ALA A 393 1.46 -26.64 13.66
N LYS A 394 2.34 -25.81 14.26
CA LYS A 394 2.99 -26.19 15.53
C LYS A 394 3.02 -25.17 16.66
N GLU A 395 2.59 -23.92 16.47
CA GLU A 395 2.42 -23.01 17.60
C GLU A 395 1.10 -22.27 17.41
N GLY A 396 0.14 -22.59 18.27
CA GLY A 396 -1.26 -22.28 18.07
C GLY A 396 -1.54 -20.78 18.08
N ILE A 397 -1.98 -20.23 16.94
CA ILE A 397 -2.89 -19.10 16.75
C ILE A 397 -3.43 -19.22 15.30
N PHE A 398 -4.74 -18.98 15.14
CA PHE A 398 -5.59 -19.38 14.01
C PHE A 398 -5.17 -18.90 12.60
N SER A 399 -5.14 -19.82 11.64
CA SER A 399 -4.95 -19.57 10.20
C SER A 399 -6.24 -19.10 9.51
N VAL A 400 -6.27 -17.84 9.06
CA VAL A 400 -7.33 -17.23 8.22
C VAL A 400 -7.15 -17.58 6.72
N GLN A 401 -6.29 -18.54 6.37
CA GLN A 401 -5.82 -18.74 4.99
C GLN A 401 -6.44 -19.93 4.20
N ARG A 402 -7.43 -20.66 4.75
CA ARG A 402 -8.26 -21.62 3.97
C ARG A 402 -9.56 -21.05 3.40
N ILE A 403 -9.74 -19.74 3.53
CA ILE A 403 -11.05 -19.08 3.64
C ILE A 403 -11.66 -18.65 2.29
N GLN A 404 -10.95 -18.82 1.18
CA GLN A 404 -11.32 -18.15 -0.07
C GLN A 404 -11.55 -19.08 -1.26
N GLY A 405 -10.77 -20.16 -1.39
CA GLY A 405 -10.95 -21.11 -2.51
C GLY A 405 -12.29 -21.88 -2.49
N GLN A 406 -13.06 -21.83 -1.39
CA GLN A 406 -14.24 -22.67 -1.19
C GLN A 406 -15.58 -21.94 -1.33
N LEU A 407 -15.70 -20.66 -0.99
CA LEU A 407 -16.85 -19.86 -1.44
C LEU A 407 -16.84 -19.70 -2.97
N LEU A 408 -15.65 -19.61 -3.55
CA LEU A 408 -15.42 -19.35 -4.97
C LEU A 408 -15.64 -20.55 -5.92
N ARG A 409 -15.50 -21.78 -5.43
CA ARG A 409 -15.83 -22.98 -6.20
C ARG A 409 -17.29 -23.44 -6.04
N VAL A 410 -18.09 -22.77 -5.19
CA VAL A 410 -19.57 -22.81 -5.34
C VAL A 410 -19.93 -22.33 -6.75
N PHE A 411 -19.27 -21.27 -7.22
CA PHE A 411 -19.64 -20.52 -8.43
C PHE A 411 -19.09 -21.12 -9.73
N GLN A 412 -17.94 -21.78 -9.72
CA GLN A 412 -17.39 -22.47 -10.91
C GLN A 412 -18.15 -23.75 -11.33
N LEU A 413 -19.07 -24.30 -10.50
CA LEU A 413 -19.81 -25.53 -10.81
C LEU A 413 -21.22 -25.30 -11.37
N PHE A 414 -21.69 -24.05 -11.43
CA PHE A 414 -22.99 -23.72 -12.02
C PHE A 414 -22.90 -23.29 -13.49
N THR A 415 -21.70 -23.10 -14.02
CA THR A 415 -21.47 -22.60 -15.37
C THR A 415 -20.70 -23.65 -16.19
N THR A 416 -21.35 -24.17 -17.24
CA THR A 416 -20.87 -24.97 -18.39
C THR A 416 -20.99 -26.52 -18.34
N PRO A 417 -21.65 -27.18 -19.34
CA PRO A 417 -21.48 -28.61 -19.64
C PRO A 417 -20.08 -28.89 -20.25
N PRO A 418 -19.62 -30.15 -20.29
CA PRO A 418 -18.25 -30.45 -20.69
C PRO A 418 -18.04 -30.17 -22.18
N ARG A 419 -17.17 -29.21 -22.51
CA ARG A 419 -16.54 -29.13 -23.83
C ARG A 419 -15.02 -29.16 -23.69
N GLN A 420 -14.43 -29.98 -24.54
CA GLN A 420 -13.00 -30.31 -24.60
C GLN A 420 -12.09 -29.09 -24.69
N PRO A 421 -10.85 -29.19 -24.18
CA PRO A 421 -9.91 -28.08 -24.15
C PRO A 421 -9.47 -27.72 -25.57
N ARG A 422 -9.74 -26.48 -26.00
CA ARG A 422 -8.99 -25.87 -27.10
C ARG A 422 -7.76 -25.20 -26.49
N GLU A 423 -6.60 -25.64 -26.97
CA GLU A 423 -5.30 -25.06 -26.65
C GLU A 423 -5.26 -23.59 -27.06
N PHE A 424 -4.94 -22.72 -26.10
CA PHE A 424 -4.41 -21.38 -26.34
C PHE A 424 -2.97 -21.34 -25.78
N PRO A 425 -2.06 -20.59 -26.42
CA PRO A 425 -0.63 -20.75 -26.23
C PRO A 425 -0.15 -20.24 -24.86
N PRO A 426 0.93 -20.82 -24.31
CA PRO A 426 1.36 -20.52 -22.96
C PRO A 426 2.14 -19.21 -22.96
N LYS A 427 1.61 -18.19 -22.29
CA LYS A 427 2.42 -17.08 -21.75
C LYS A 427 1.59 -16.33 -20.71
N TYR A 428 2.23 -16.06 -19.58
CA TYR A 428 1.76 -15.27 -18.42
C TYR A 428 0.96 -16.00 -17.34
N ILE A 429 1.65 -16.84 -16.54
CA ILE A 429 1.49 -16.87 -15.07
C ILE A 429 2.86 -17.15 -14.43
N ARG A 430 3.53 -16.14 -13.85
CA ARG A 430 4.68 -16.27 -12.93
C ARG A 430 4.28 -15.70 -11.56
N SER A 431 4.77 -16.34 -10.51
CA SER A 431 4.41 -16.23 -9.09
C SER A 431 4.58 -14.84 -8.46
N MET A 432 3.58 -14.35 -7.73
CA MET A 432 3.69 -13.16 -6.85
C MET A 432 4.21 -13.52 -5.45
N LYS A 433 5.52 -13.74 -5.40
CA LYS A 433 6.44 -13.60 -4.28
C LYS A 433 7.68 -12.88 -4.85
N PRO A 434 8.62 -12.32 -4.05
CA PRO A 434 9.91 -11.94 -4.61
C PRO A 434 10.41 -13.11 -5.45
N VAL A 435 10.57 -12.91 -6.76
CA VAL A 435 10.62 -14.02 -7.74
C VAL A 435 11.91 -14.84 -7.56
N ALA A 436 12.87 -14.31 -6.80
CA ALA A 436 14.12 -14.97 -6.48
C ALA A 436 14.60 -14.61 -5.08
N TYR A 437 15.36 -15.54 -4.51
CA TYR A 437 16.18 -15.34 -3.32
C TYR A 437 17.60 -15.76 -3.69
N THR A 438 18.62 -15.20 -3.03
CA THR A 438 19.95 -15.82 -3.06
C THR A 438 19.89 -17.18 -2.33
N PRO A 439 20.86 -18.08 -2.53
CA PRO A 439 20.89 -19.37 -1.83
C PRO A 439 20.80 -19.24 -0.30
N GLU A 440 21.27 -18.12 0.24
CA GLU A 440 21.33 -17.82 1.67
C GLU A 440 20.08 -17.06 2.17
N GLY A 441 19.12 -16.76 1.29
CA GLY A 441 17.81 -16.21 1.66
C GLY A 441 17.67 -14.70 1.51
N ALA A 442 18.65 -13.98 0.93
CA ALA A 442 18.48 -12.56 0.63
C ALA A 442 17.42 -12.37 -0.46
N VAL A 443 16.52 -11.41 -0.27
CA VAL A 443 15.41 -11.12 -1.18
C VAL A 443 15.95 -10.50 -2.46
N CYS A 444 15.51 -10.97 -3.63
CA CYS A 444 15.92 -10.41 -4.92
C CYS A 444 14.77 -9.73 -5.69
N ILE A 445 15.04 -8.54 -6.23
CA ILE A 445 14.13 -7.74 -7.06
C ILE A 445 14.77 -7.43 -8.43
N SER A 446 14.01 -7.47 -9.51
CA SER A 446 14.52 -7.09 -10.84
C SER A 446 14.61 -5.57 -10.96
N TYR A 447 15.67 -5.02 -11.56
CA TYR A 447 15.79 -3.58 -11.83
C TYR A 447 14.62 -3.05 -12.68
N PRO A 448 14.21 -3.69 -13.80
CA PRO A 448 12.97 -3.35 -14.51
C PRO A 448 11.71 -3.30 -13.64
N ASP A 449 11.52 -4.25 -12.73
CA ASP A 449 10.36 -4.28 -11.82
C ASP A 449 10.44 -3.10 -10.83
N LEU A 450 11.65 -2.81 -10.33
CA LEU A 450 11.90 -1.70 -9.42
C LEU A 450 11.60 -0.34 -10.07
N VAL A 451 11.86 -0.15 -11.36
CA VAL A 451 11.66 1.15 -12.06
C VAL A 451 10.30 1.31 -12.74
N SER A 452 9.59 0.22 -13.03
CA SER A 452 8.33 0.29 -13.80
C SER A 452 7.12 0.57 -12.92
N ASP A 453 7.10 0.08 -11.68
CA ASP A 453 6.03 0.35 -10.72
C ASP A 453 6.51 0.18 -9.26
N HIS A 454 7.02 1.27 -8.67
CA HIS A 454 7.45 1.32 -7.27
C HIS A 454 6.31 1.04 -6.28
N THR A 455 5.05 1.16 -6.72
CA THR A 455 3.84 0.95 -5.91
C THR A 455 3.26 -0.45 -6.08
N SER A 456 3.83 -1.27 -6.97
CA SER A 456 3.35 -2.64 -7.14
C SER A 456 3.46 -3.42 -5.84
N LEU A 457 2.42 -4.21 -5.55
CA LEU A 457 2.36 -5.06 -4.38
C LEU A 457 3.54 -6.04 -4.28
N LEU A 458 4.14 -6.40 -5.42
CA LEU A 458 5.31 -7.27 -5.49
C LEU A 458 6.57 -6.58 -4.98
N VAL A 459 6.80 -5.33 -5.39
CA VAL A 459 7.93 -4.52 -4.95
C VAL A 459 7.77 -4.21 -3.45
N GLY A 460 6.59 -3.75 -3.02
CA GLY A 460 6.31 -3.47 -1.61
C GLY A 460 6.51 -4.68 -0.69
N ALA A 461 6.03 -5.86 -1.08
CA ALA A 461 6.25 -7.09 -0.30
C ALA A 461 7.73 -7.52 -0.26
N SER A 462 8.48 -7.26 -1.33
CA SER A 462 9.92 -7.53 -1.36
C SER A 462 10.69 -6.59 -0.43
N ILE A 463 10.28 -5.31 -0.34
CA ILE A 463 10.83 -4.34 0.61
C ILE A 463 10.53 -4.78 2.05
N GLU A 464 9.28 -5.12 2.37
CA GLU A 464 8.90 -5.54 3.72
C GLU A 464 9.61 -6.83 4.15
N GLU A 465 9.75 -7.82 3.25
CA GLU A 465 10.45 -9.08 3.54
C GLU A 465 11.97 -8.89 3.69
N ALA A 466 12.57 -7.96 2.95
CA ALA A 466 14.00 -7.66 3.02
C ALA A 466 14.36 -6.80 4.24
N PHE A 467 13.59 -5.73 4.46
CA PHE A 467 13.96 -4.61 5.34
C PHE A 467 13.09 -4.47 6.58
N GLY A 468 11.93 -5.13 6.62
CA GLY A 468 10.98 -5.04 7.72
C GLY A 468 11.47 -5.65 9.03
N SER A 469 10.63 -5.60 10.05
CA SER A 469 10.95 -6.00 11.43
C SER A 469 10.90 -7.51 11.71
N ASP A 470 10.71 -8.37 10.68
CA ASP A 470 10.72 -9.83 10.88
C ASP A 470 12.09 -10.27 11.47
N PRO A 471 12.12 -11.14 12.50
CA PRO A 471 13.38 -11.62 13.10
C PRO A 471 14.36 -12.25 12.11
N ARG A 472 13.87 -12.76 10.98
CA ARG A 472 14.67 -13.40 9.91
C ARG A 472 15.05 -12.45 8.79
N ALA A 473 14.48 -11.25 8.74
CA ALA A 473 14.80 -10.30 7.68
C ALA A 473 16.28 -9.91 7.77
N LEU A 474 16.97 -9.97 6.63
CA LEU A 474 18.41 -9.74 6.54
C LEU A 474 18.77 -8.25 6.48
N GLY A 475 17.80 -7.35 6.32
CA GLY A 475 18.06 -5.92 6.12
C GLY A 475 18.74 -5.59 4.79
N ILE A 476 18.76 -6.53 3.85
CA ILE A 476 19.42 -6.41 2.54
C ILE A 476 18.50 -6.91 1.43
N ILE A 477 18.50 -6.19 0.30
CA ILE A 477 17.82 -6.59 -0.95
C ILE A 477 18.82 -6.62 -2.10
N VAL A 478 18.70 -7.61 -2.99
CA VAL A 478 19.55 -7.79 -4.17
C VAL A 478 18.79 -7.40 -5.43
N VAL A 479 19.24 -6.35 -6.10
CA VAL A 479 18.74 -5.91 -7.41
C VAL A 479 19.44 -6.69 -8.51
N ARG A 480 18.66 -7.48 -9.26
CA ARG A 480 19.09 -8.30 -10.40
C ARG A 480 18.65 -7.68 -11.72
N ASP A 481 19.07 -8.25 -12.84
CA ASP A 481 18.72 -7.78 -14.20
C ASP A 481 19.18 -6.31 -14.42
N MET A 482 20.39 -6.01 -13.94
CA MET A 482 21.01 -4.68 -13.99
C MET A 482 21.27 -4.20 -15.43
N PRO A 483 21.36 -2.87 -15.68
CA PRO A 483 21.77 -2.33 -16.97
C PRO A 483 23.09 -2.93 -17.47
N GLU A 484 23.22 -3.11 -18.78
CA GLU A 484 24.37 -3.80 -19.42
C GLU A 484 25.70 -3.15 -19.04
N GLU A 485 25.71 -1.83 -18.85
CA GLU A 485 26.88 -1.03 -18.51
C GLU A 485 27.39 -1.30 -17.07
N TYR A 486 26.53 -1.79 -16.16
CA TYR A 486 26.88 -1.99 -14.75
C TYR A 486 28.15 -2.84 -14.58
N ARG A 487 28.25 -3.95 -15.32
CA ARG A 487 29.39 -4.85 -15.22
C ARG A 487 30.69 -4.16 -15.65
N GLY A 488 30.64 -3.39 -16.73
CA GLY A 488 31.78 -2.61 -17.23
C GLY A 488 32.20 -1.51 -16.27
N TYR A 489 31.23 -0.78 -15.69
CA TYR A 489 31.50 0.25 -14.69
C TYR A 489 32.14 -0.31 -13.43
N ARG A 490 31.58 -1.43 -12.91
CA ARG A 490 32.11 -2.13 -11.74
C ARG A 490 33.53 -2.62 -11.99
N GLU A 491 33.76 -3.36 -13.08
CA GLU A 491 35.09 -3.91 -13.36
C GLU A 491 36.14 -2.82 -13.55
N ARG A 492 35.82 -1.76 -14.30
CA ARG A 492 36.72 -0.64 -14.52
C ARG A 492 37.11 0.05 -13.22
N LEU A 493 36.14 0.39 -12.37
CA LEU A 493 36.42 1.09 -11.11
C LEU A 493 37.19 0.22 -10.11
N LEU A 494 36.84 -1.06 -9.96
CA LEU A 494 37.52 -1.94 -9.01
C LEU A 494 38.97 -2.22 -9.42
N LYS A 495 39.27 -2.33 -10.72
CA LYS A 495 40.66 -2.38 -11.20
C LYS A 495 41.41 -1.08 -10.93
N LEU A 496 40.75 0.07 -11.08
CA LEU A 496 41.34 1.36 -10.74
C LEU A 496 41.58 1.53 -9.23
N ALA A 497 40.76 0.90 -8.38
CA ALA A 497 41.00 0.84 -6.93
C ALA A 497 42.33 0.14 -6.61
N TYR A 498 42.57 -1.01 -7.24
CA TYR A 498 43.83 -1.75 -7.13
C TYR A 498 45.01 -0.89 -7.58
N LYS A 499 44.93 -0.30 -8.78
CA LYS A 499 46.00 0.54 -9.32
C LYS A 499 46.28 1.74 -8.43
N PHE A 500 45.24 2.40 -7.92
CA PHE A 500 45.38 3.52 -7.01
C PHE A 500 46.11 3.12 -5.72
N ALA A 501 45.75 1.98 -5.12
CA ALA A 501 46.40 1.49 -3.90
C ALA A 501 47.90 1.16 -4.08
N HIS A 502 48.31 0.85 -5.32
CA HIS A 502 49.70 0.53 -5.70
C HIS A 502 50.48 1.72 -6.26
N LEU A 503 49.89 2.92 -6.32
CA LEU A 503 50.65 4.14 -6.60
C LEU A 503 51.71 4.37 -5.52
N ASP A 504 52.79 5.07 -5.88
CA ASP A 504 53.81 5.49 -4.94
C ASP A 504 53.18 6.24 -3.75
N GLU A 505 53.66 6.00 -2.53
CA GLU A 505 53.12 6.64 -1.32
C GLU A 505 53.10 8.17 -1.42
N ASN A 506 54.14 8.77 -2.00
CA ASN A 506 54.22 10.22 -2.22
C ASN A 506 53.14 10.73 -3.18
N VAL A 507 52.62 9.88 -4.07
CA VAL A 507 51.50 10.21 -4.97
C VAL A 507 50.19 10.04 -4.22
N LYS A 508 49.99 8.93 -3.51
CA LYS A 508 48.77 8.68 -2.72
C LYS A 508 48.53 9.75 -1.66
N GLU A 509 49.59 10.21 -0.98
CA GLU A 509 49.51 11.27 0.04
C GLU A 509 49.05 12.63 -0.50
N LYS A 510 49.17 12.91 -1.82
CA LYS A 510 48.59 14.13 -2.43
C LYS A 510 47.06 14.15 -2.36
N TYR A 511 46.46 12.96 -2.27
CA TYR A 511 45.03 12.76 -2.33
C TYR A 511 44.46 12.42 -0.97
N THR A 512 45.13 12.74 0.15
CA THR A 512 44.59 12.55 1.51
C THR A 512 43.99 13.85 2.05
N ASP A 513 42.89 13.75 2.81
CA ASP A 513 42.29 14.91 3.49
C ASP A 513 42.22 14.68 5.01
N PRO A 514 43.25 15.06 5.78
CA PRO A 514 43.22 14.94 7.23
C PRO A 514 42.17 15.86 7.88
N LEU A 515 41.76 16.96 7.24
CA LEU A 515 40.79 17.90 7.81
C LEU A 515 39.39 17.28 7.86
N SER A 516 39.03 16.49 6.86
CA SER A 516 37.77 15.73 6.82
C SER A 516 37.84 14.39 7.57
N ARG A 517 38.86 14.18 8.40
CA ARG A 517 39.15 12.87 9.02
C ARG A 517 39.24 11.75 7.98
N TYR A 518 39.86 12.05 6.83
CA TYR A 518 40.03 11.14 5.70
C TYR A 518 38.73 10.65 5.05
N SER A 519 37.62 11.37 5.26
CA SER A 519 36.33 11.13 4.58
C SER A 519 36.27 11.66 3.14
N PHE A 520 37.36 12.23 2.62
CA PHE A 520 37.55 12.57 1.21
C PHE A 520 38.97 12.17 0.78
N GLY A 521 39.08 11.59 -0.42
CA GLY A 521 40.34 11.08 -0.93
C GLY A 521 40.78 9.76 -0.27
N TRP A 522 42.08 9.51 -0.27
CA TRP A 522 42.72 8.28 0.19
C TRP A 522 42.86 8.22 1.71
N SER A 523 42.65 7.02 2.27
CA SER A 523 42.82 6.66 3.67
C SER A 523 43.43 5.26 3.76
N HIS A 524 44.61 5.12 4.35
CA HIS A 524 45.24 3.83 4.64
C HIS A 524 46.16 3.95 5.85
N GLY A 525 45.98 3.11 6.86
CA GLY A 525 46.77 3.21 8.10
C GLY A 525 46.52 4.50 8.90
N LYS A 526 45.44 5.22 8.61
CA LYS A 526 45.06 6.48 9.30
C LYS A 526 43.85 6.29 10.23
N GLU A 527 42.99 5.31 9.96
CA GLU A 527 41.84 4.94 10.81
C GLU A 527 42.34 4.10 12.01
N ILE A 528 42.04 4.52 13.25
CA ILE A 528 42.41 3.78 14.47
C ILE A 528 41.25 2.85 14.86
N MET A 529 41.48 1.54 14.85
CA MET A 529 40.55 0.52 15.36
C MET A 529 41.19 -0.17 16.56
N ASN A 530 40.49 -0.25 17.69
CA ASN A 530 40.98 -0.87 18.93
C ASN A 530 42.38 -0.38 19.38
N GLY A 531 42.66 0.93 19.17
CA GLY A 531 43.94 1.55 19.54
C GLY A 531 45.11 1.26 18.58
N LYS A 532 44.88 0.61 17.44
CA LYS A 532 45.89 0.37 16.40
C LYS A 532 45.45 0.91 15.03
N PRO A 533 46.38 1.44 14.21
CA PRO A 533 46.07 1.81 12.83
C PRO A 533 45.64 0.59 11.99
N ASP A 534 44.55 0.72 11.24
CA ASP A 534 44.12 -0.31 10.28
C ASP A 534 44.95 -0.21 9.00
N VAL A 535 45.94 -1.10 8.88
CA VAL A 535 46.81 -1.23 7.71
C VAL A 535 46.34 -2.30 6.73
N LEU A 536 45.29 -3.06 7.07
CA LEU A 536 44.76 -4.16 6.25
C LEU A 536 43.85 -3.68 5.12
N LYS A 537 43.33 -2.45 5.23
CA LYS A 537 42.47 -1.85 4.22
C LYS A 537 42.87 -0.42 3.88
N GLY A 538 42.80 -0.11 2.59
CA GLY A 538 42.79 1.24 2.04
C GLY A 538 41.38 1.62 1.60
N SER A 539 41.05 2.90 1.66
CA SER A 539 39.75 3.43 1.24
C SER A 539 39.92 4.75 0.49
N TYR A 540 39.24 4.87 -0.64
CA TYR A 540 39.10 6.14 -1.35
C TYR A 540 37.66 6.64 -1.22
N TYR A 541 37.50 7.84 -0.69
CA TYR A 541 36.20 8.43 -0.42
C TYR A 541 35.91 9.61 -1.35
N ALA A 542 34.73 9.62 -1.97
CA ALA A 542 34.26 10.75 -2.75
C ALA A 542 32.74 10.73 -2.87
N ASN A 543 32.13 11.87 -3.19
CA ASN A 543 30.71 11.94 -3.53
C ASN A 543 30.56 11.83 -5.06
N PRO A 544 29.95 10.75 -5.61
CA PRO A 544 29.86 10.56 -7.05
C PRO A 544 28.84 11.48 -7.74
N VAL A 545 28.02 12.22 -6.97
CA VAL A 545 26.95 13.08 -7.48
C VAL A 545 27.30 14.57 -7.36
N VAL A 546 27.97 14.96 -6.27
CA VAL A 546 28.30 16.36 -5.94
C VAL A 546 29.78 16.50 -5.63
N ASP A 547 30.55 17.14 -6.53
CA ASP A 547 31.99 17.35 -6.30
C ASP A 547 32.31 18.40 -5.25
N VAL A 548 31.54 19.49 -5.26
CA VAL A 548 31.74 20.62 -4.38
C VAL A 548 30.38 20.95 -3.77
N PRO A 549 30.14 20.54 -2.52
CA PRO A 549 28.91 20.90 -1.82
C PRO A 549 28.75 22.42 -1.76
N SER A 550 27.56 22.92 -2.05
CA SER A 550 27.21 24.33 -2.02
C SER A 550 26.75 24.75 -0.63
N VAL A 551 27.67 24.70 0.34
CA VAL A 551 27.44 25.13 1.74
C VAL A 551 28.41 26.25 2.14
N SER A 552 28.05 27.00 3.19
CA SER A 552 28.92 28.07 3.72
C SER A 552 30.24 27.53 4.26
N ASP A 553 31.28 28.37 4.25
CA ASP A 553 32.59 28.01 4.80
C ASP A 553 32.53 27.64 6.29
N ALA A 554 31.61 28.26 7.04
CA ALA A 554 31.37 27.91 8.44
C ALA A 554 30.82 26.49 8.57
N TYR A 555 29.83 26.12 7.74
CA TYR A 555 29.25 24.77 7.74
C TYR A 555 30.25 23.71 7.28
N ARG A 556 31.03 24.04 6.25
CA ARG A 556 32.12 23.19 5.77
C ARG A 556 33.18 22.94 6.84
N LYS A 557 33.52 23.95 7.64
CA LYS A 557 34.46 23.81 8.78
C LYS A 557 33.86 23.04 9.95
N ALA A 558 32.55 23.13 10.15
CA ALA A 558 31.87 22.43 11.24
C ALA A 558 31.67 20.93 10.97
N TYR A 559 31.50 20.57 9.69
CA TYR A 559 31.25 19.20 9.24
C TYR A 559 32.12 18.84 8.03
N PRO A 560 33.46 18.91 8.17
CA PRO A 560 34.39 18.71 7.05
C PRO A 560 34.31 17.30 6.45
N GLU A 561 33.93 16.29 7.25
CA GLU A 561 33.70 14.90 6.82
C GLU A 561 32.51 14.73 5.86
N TYR A 562 31.55 15.67 5.88
CA TYR A 562 30.34 15.65 5.08
C TYR A 562 30.41 16.59 3.88
N TYR A 563 30.95 17.79 4.08
CA TYR A 563 30.89 18.87 3.08
C TYR A 563 32.25 19.22 2.47
N GLY A 564 33.25 18.35 2.57
CA GLY A 564 34.51 18.49 1.83
C GLY A 564 34.31 18.52 0.31
N LYS A 565 35.31 19.06 -0.39
CA LYS A 565 35.40 18.98 -1.85
C LYS A 565 35.99 17.61 -2.20
N ASN A 566 35.47 16.96 -3.24
CA ASN A 566 36.10 15.77 -3.78
C ASN A 566 37.55 16.07 -4.19
N LEU A 567 38.46 15.24 -3.68
CA LEU A 567 39.82 15.15 -4.17
C LEU A 567 39.79 14.06 -5.24
N TRP A 568 40.06 14.43 -6.49
CA TRP A 568 40.18 13.50 -7.61
C TRP A 568 41.64 13.41 -8.05
N PRO A 569 42.08 12.25 -8.58
CA PRO A 569 43.39 12.16 -9.22
C PRO A 569 43.45 13.08 -10.44
N ASP A 570 44.62 13.66 -10.71
CA ASP A 570 44.81 14.43 -11.94
C ASP A 570 44.45 13.57 -13.16
N ALA A 571 43.82 14.17 -14.17
CA ALA A 571 43.38 13.44 -15.38
C ALA A 571 44.52 12.72 -16.12
N ASN A 572 45.77 13.13 -15.89
CA ASN A 572 46.99 12.57 -16.47
C ASN A 572 47.83 11.78 -15.44
N GLU A 573 47.31 11.51 -14.24
CA GLU A 573 47.99 10.69 -13.24
C GLU A 573 48.16 9.27 -13.79
N LYS A 574 49.40 8.86 -13.98
CA LYS A 574 49.72 7.63 -14.71
C LYS A 574 49.24 6.41 -13.93
N GLY A 575 48.54 5.51 -14.61
CA GLY A 575 48.03 4.27 -14.04
C GLY A 575 46.63 4.39 -13.43
N VAL A 576 46.08 5.60 -13.27
CA VAL A 576 44.71 5.81 -12.81
C VAL A 576 43.94 6.76 -13.73
N GLU A 577 44.27 6.77 -15.01
CA GLU A 577 43.57 7.57 -16.01
C GLU A 577 42.08 7.23 -16.05
N GLY A 578 41.24 8.26 -16.05
CA GLY A 578 39.77 8.10 -16.02
C GLY A 578 39.19 7.68 -14.66
N PHE A 579 39.95 7.74 -13.57
CA PHE A 579 39.49 7.40 -12.21
C PHE A 579 38.21 8.13 -11.81
N GLU A 580 38.18 9.46 -11.94
CA GLU A 580 37.01 10.28 -11.61
C GLU A 580 35.77 9.83 -12.39
N GLN A 581 35.90 9.67 -13.71
CA GLN A 581 34.78 9.25 -14.55
C GLN A 581 34.30 7.85 -14.19
N ALA A 582 35.22 6.91 -13.97
CA ALA A 582 34.85 5.55 -13.57
C ALA A 582 34.12 5.52 -12.22
N PHE A 583 34.55 6.37 -11.28
CA PHE A 583 33.94 6.50 -9.97
C PHE A 583 32.52 7.09 -10.06
N LYS A 584 32.35 8.15 -10.85
CA LYS A 584 31.05 8.81 -11.08
C LYS A 584 30.08 7.94 -11.88
N ASP A 585 30.55 7.20 -12.88
CA ASP A 585 29.71 6.30 -13.68
C ASP A 585 29.06 5.21 -12.81
N LEU A 586 29.87 4.51 -12.00
CA LEU A 586 29.35 3.47 -11.11
C LEU A 586 28.53 4.08 -9.97
N GLY A 587 29.08 5.10 -9.29
CA GLY A 587 28.43 5.73 -8.14
C GLY A 587 27.11 6.42 -8.51
N GLY A 588 27.06 7.09 -9.65
CA GLY A 588 25.85 7.74 -10.17
C GLY A 588 24.77 6.73 -10.56
N LEU A 589 25.15 5.59 -11.13
CA LEU A 589 24.20 4.50 -11.41
C LEU A 589 23.61 3.92 -10.11
N ILE A 590 24.44 3.61 -9.12
CA ILE A 590 23.99 3.09 -7.82
C ILE A 590 23.10 4.11 -7.12
N PHE A 591 23.47 5.40 -7.16
CA PHE A 591 22.67 6.49 -6.60
C PHE A 591 21.27 6.54 -7.22
N LYS A 592 21.19 6.52 -8.56
CA LYS A 592 19.91 6.54 -9.28
C LYS A 592 19.02 5.36 -8.85
N ILE A 593 19.56 4.14 -8.82
CA ILE A 593 18.81 2.95 -8.41
C ILE A 593 18.38 3.05 -6.95
N GLY A 594 19.24 3.59 -6.08
CA GLY A 594 18.92 3.84 -4.68
C GLY A 594 17.82 4.87 -4.49
N CYS A 595 17.69 5.89 -5.35
CA CYS A 595 16.54 6.80 -5.35
C CYS A 595 15.23 6.06 -5.71
N GLU A 596 15.25 5.17 -6.71
CA GLU A 596 14.08 4.35 -7.07
C GLU A 596 13.70 3.40 -5.92
N LEU A 597 14.70 2.83 -5.24
CA LEU A 597 14.48 2.00 -4.06
C LEU A 597 13.92 2.79 -2.88
N ALA A 598 14.39 4.02 -2.65
CA ALA A 598 13.83 4.90 -1.63
C ALA A 598 12.38 5.30 -1.96
N GLN A 599 12.02 5.41 -3.25
CA GLN A 599 10.64 5.63 -3.69
C GLN A 599 9.77 4.42 -3.37
N ALA A 600 10.28 3.20 -3.56
CA ALA A 600 9.60 1.97 -3.14
C ALA A 600 9.52 1.84 -1.60
N CYS A 601 10.45 2.41 -0.85
CA CYS A 601 10.42 2.47 0.62
C CYS A 601 9.49 3.58 1.16
N GLN A 602 9.10 4.56 0.35
CA GLN A 602 8.28 5.71 0.75
C GLN A 602 6.99 5.33 1.50
N PRO A 603 6.23 4.28 1.13
CA PRO A 603 5.04 3.86 1.86
C PRO A 603 5.30 3.45 3.33
N PHE A 604 6.55 3.10 3.65
CA PHE A 604 6.98 2.73 5.00
C PHE A 604 7.49 3.93 5.82
N GLY A 605 7.72 5.09 5.19
CA GLY A 605 8.14 6.31 5.89
C GLY A 605 7.10 6.83 6.89
N VAL A 606 7.55 7.52 7.93
CA VAL A 606 6.66 8.32 8.79
C VAL A 606 6.43 9.66 8.08
N TYR A 607 5.38 9.74 7.27
CA TYR A 607 4.87 11.02 6.83
C TYR A 607 3.59 11.37 7.59
N PHE A 608 3.76 12.25 8.57
CA PHE A 608 2.68 12.95 9.26
C PHE A 608 2.13 14.16 8.44
N PHE A 609 2.60 14.39 7.20
CA PHE A 609 2.49 15.71 6.55
C PHE A 609 2.01 15.74 5.08
N LYS A 610 0.93 15.04 4.73
CA LYS A 610 0.10 15.49 3.57
C LYS A 610 -1.10 16.34 4.01
N ILE A 611 -1.64 16.07 5.20
CA ILE A 611 -2.83 16.74 5.75
C ILE A 611 -2.50 18.12 6.34
N VAL A 612 -1.33 18.27 6.96
CA VAL A 612 -0.96 19.53 7.66
C VAL A 612 -0.37 20.58 6.70
N PHE A 613 0.32 20.16 5.63
CA PHE A 613 0.92 21.08 4.65
C PHE A 613 -0.12 21.81 3.79
N ASP A 614 -1.19 21.11 3.40
CA ASP A 614 -2.31 21.70 2.64
C ASP A 614 -3.17 22.63 3.52
N LEU A 615 -3.27 22.35 4.84
CA LEU A 615 -3.99 23.18 5.81
C LEU A 615 -3.24 24.48 6.15
N MET A 616 -1.90 24.46 6.19
CA MET A 616 -1.07 25.60 6.60
C MET A 616 -0.85 26.66 5.51
N ARG A 617 -0.99 26.30 4.22
CA ARG A 617 -0.89 27.25 3.10
C ARG A 617 -2.11 28.18 2.96
N LEU A 618 -3.25 27.78 3.52
CA LEU A 618 -4.53 28.48 3.47
C LEU A 618 -4.66 29.62 4.52
N LEU A 619 -3.80 29.68 5.54
CA LEU A 619 -4.06 30.49 6.75
C LEU A 619 -3.02 31.58 7.11
N GLN A 620 -1.95 31.77 6.32
CA GLN A 620 -0.95 32.88 6.46
C GLN A 620 -0.63 33.36 7.90
N LEU A 621 -0.20 32.48 8.82
CA LEU A 621 0.12 32.85 10.20
C LEU A 621 1.53 32.43 10.64
N THR A 622 2.22 33.34 11.34
CA THR A 622 3.61 33.20 11.81
C THR A 622 3.69 32.64 13.24
N LEU A 623 4.76 31.86 13.46
CA LEU A 623 5.12 30.99 14.58
C LEU A 623 5.21 31.64 15.99
N HIS A 624 4.65 31.01 17.03
CA HIS A 624 5.39 30.61 18.26
C HIS A 624 4.51 29.88 19.29
N LEU A 625 5.07 28.83 19.91
CA LEU A 625 4.67 28.25 21.21
C LEU A 625 3.41 27.37 21.26
N ALA A 626 3.35 26.28 20.51
CA ALA A 626 2.82 24.98 20.99
C ALA A 626 2.84 23.98 19.83
N LEU A 627 3.71 22.97 19.93
CA LEU A 627 3.71 21.64 19.30
C LEU A 627 5.17 21.20 19.15
N LYS A 628 5.78 20.93 20.31
CA LYS A 628 7.11 20.35 20.45
C LYS A 628 6.85 18.87 20.72
N GLN A 629 7.25 18.00 19.78
CA GLN A 629 7.11 16.52 19.72
C GLN A 629 5.97 16.01 18.82
N LEU A 630 6.31 15.62 17.57
CA LEU A 630 5.89 14.42 16.80
C LEU A 630 6.34 14.59 15.31
N SER A 631 6.94 13.54 14.70
CA SER A 631 7.90 13.57 13.56
C SER A 631 7.47 14.31 12.30
N ASP A 632 8.21 15.38 12.00
CA ASP A 632 8.20 16.09 10.72
C ASP A 632 9.49 15.76 9.96
N THR A 633 9.43 14.81 9.01
CA THR A 633 10.45 14.72 7.96
C THR A 633 10.02 15.69 6.87
N SER A 634 10.68 16.85 6.79
CA SER A 634 10.30 17.91 5.85
C SER A 634 10.39 17.52 4.36
N LEU A 635 11.05 16.39 4.07
CA LEU A 635 11.28 15.84 2.75
C LEU A 635 10.88 14.34 2.73
N SER A 636 10.36 13.89 1.59
CA SER A 636 10.10 12.46 1.34
C SER A 636 11.41 11.65 1.39
N LEU A 637 11.36 10.34 1.64
CA LEU A 637 12.53 9.45 1.64
C LEU A 637 13.37 9.56 0.34
N PRO A 638 12.77 9.57 -0.87
CA PRO A 638 13.50 9.83 -2.11
C PRO A 638 14.15 11.21 -2.14
N LYS A 639 13.50 12.21 -1.52
CA LYS A 639 13.99 13.58 -1.53
C LYS A 639 15.14 13.78 -0.54
N LEU A 640 15.10 13.12 0.63
CA LEU A 640 16.22 13.08 1.58
C LEU A 640 17.50 12.52 0.94
N ILE A 641 17.39 11.61 -0.04
CA ILE A 641 18.54 11.12 -0.81
C ILE A 641 18.85 12.04 -1.98
N SER A 642 17.88 12.32 -2.85
CA SER A 642 18.11 13.00 -4.13
C SER A 642 18.53 14.47 -4.01
N SER A 643 18.23 15.15 -2.90
CA SER A 643 18.73 16.51 -2.66
C SER A 643 19.97 16.56 -1.78
N SER A 644 20.43 15.43 -1.24
CA SER A 644 21.57 15.40 -0.34
C SER A 644 22.88 15.72 -1.07
N GLN A 645 23.70 16.53 -0.42
CA GLN A 645 25.07 16.84 -0.81
C GLN A 645 26.10 16.02 -0.01
N THR A 646 25.64 15.21 0.95
CA THR A 646 26.47 14.40 1.85
C THR A 646 26.59 12.93 1.44
N THR A 647 25.92 12.53 0.36
CA THR A 647 26.07 11.18 -0.21
C THR A 647 27.55 10.84 -0.36
N LYS A 648 27.95 9.66 0.13
CA LYS A 648 29.36 9.31 0.24
C LYS A 648 29.60 7.92 -0.33
N ALA A 649 30.52 7.80 -1.26
CA ALA A 649 31.01 6.51 -1.70
C ALA A 649 32.35 6.19 -1.03
N ARG A 650 32.57 4.90 -0.81
CA ARG A 650 33.82 4.33 -0.31
C ARG A 650 34.25 3.23 -1.27
N LEU A 651 35.37 3.44 -1.95
CA LEU A 651 36.05 2.44 -2.76
C LEU A 651 37.13 1.78 -1.91
N LEU A 652 36.97 0.50 -1.63
CA LEU A 652 37.83 -0.24 -0.71
C LEU A 652 38.81 -1.12 -1.46
N HIS A 653 40.05 -1.16 -0.97
CA HIS A 653 41.07 -2.13 -1.31
C HIS A 653 41.55 -2.82 -0.04
N TYR A 654 41.44 -4.13 0.03
CA TYR A 654 41.99 -4.95 1.10
C TYR A 654 43.31 -5.53 0.63
N PHE A 655 44.37 -5.24 1.39
CA PHE A 655 45.71 -5.70 1.07
C PHE A 655 45.84 -7.21 1.31
N PRO A 656 46.66 -7.93 0.53
CA PRO A 656 47.00 -9.31 0.83
C PRO A 656 47.62 -9.44 2.25
N PRO A 657 47.44 -10.59 2.93
CA PRO A 657 48.07 -10.86 4.21
C PRO A 657 49.60 -10.69 4.13
N SER A 658 50.19 -10.01 5.11
CA SER A 658 51.65 -9.86 5.24
C SER A 658 52.14 -10.33 6.62
N PRO A 659 53.44 -10.63 6.79
CA PRO A 659 54.00 -10.99 8.09
C PRO A 659 53.77 -9.93 9.18
N ASP A 660 53.75 -8.65 8.79
CA ASP A 660 53.57 -7.50 9.69
C ASP A 660 52.09 -7.19 9.97
N ALA A 661 51.17 -7.72 9.15
CA ALA A 661 49.72 -7.60 9.31
C ALA A 661 49.04 -8.93 8.90
N PRO A 662 49.15 -10.00 9.74
CA PRO A 662 48.56 -11.28 9.42
C PRO A 662 47.04 -11.20 9.48
N LEU A 663 46.36 -11.89 8.55
CA LEU A 663 44.90 -12.08 8.65
C LEU A 663 44.61 -13.00 9.84
N PRO A 664 43.64 -12.65 10.70
CA PRO A 664 43.30 -13.50 11.82
C PRO A 664 42.73 -14.87 11.40
N SER A 665 42.81 -15.86 12.30
CA SER A 665 42.60 -17.27 11.94
C SER A 665 41.15 -17.59 11.53
N GLU A 666 40.93 -18.67 10.76
CA GLU A 666 39.57 -19.10 10.38
C GLU A 666 38.71 -19.50 11.60
N ASP A 667 39.35 -19.86 12.71
CA ASP A 667 38.72 -20.26 13.97
C ASP A 667 38.38 -19.07 14.90
N GLU A 668 38.79 -17.85 14.55
CA GLU A 668 38.46 -16.67 15.35
C GLU A 668 36.97 -16.27 15.21
N PRO A 669 36.33 -15.87 16.32
CA PRO A 669 34.97 -15.34 16.33
C PRO A 669 34.78 -14.19 15.33
N VAL A 670 33.68 -14.21 14.56
CA VAL A 670 33.41 -13.25 13.46
C VAL A 670 33.29 -11.79 13.94
N ASP A 671 32.98 -11.59 15.22
CA ASP A 671 32.89 -10.28 15.89
C ASP A 671 34.24 -9.62 16.20
N SER A 672 35.36 -10.34 16.09
CA SER A 672 36.70 -9.87 16.48
C SER A 672 37.42 -8.96 15.47
N TRP A 673 36.91 -8.79 14.24
CA TRP A 673 37.63 -8.12 13.12
C TRP A 673 37.25 -6.66 12.89
N CYS A 674 36.01 -6.42 12.46
CA CYS A 674 35.50 -5.09 12.12
C CYS A 674 34.39 -4.63 13.09
N GLY A 675 34.02 -5.48 14.05
CA GLY A 675 32.79 -5.32 14.82
C GLY A 675 31.54 -5.47 13.94
N PHE A 676 30.47 -6.00 14.51
CA PHE A 676 29.16 -5.79 13.92
C PHE A 676 28.79 -4.32 14.07
N HIS A 677 28.42 -3.67 12.97
CA HIS A 677 27.99 -2.28 12.99
C HIS A 677 26.69 -2.11 12.20
N LEU A 678 26.06 -0.96 12.41
CA LEU A 678 24.93 -0.47 11.65
C LEU A 678 25.41 0.67 10.76
N ASP A 679 24.87 0.74 9.54
CA ASP A 679 25.12 1.89 8.69
C ASP A 679 24.28 3.08 9.16
N HIS A 680 24.85 4.28 9.16
CA HIS A 680 24.10 5.48 9.55
C HIS A 680 23.18 5.99 8.43
N SER A 681 23.37 5.57 7.18
CA SER A 681 22.63 6.05 6.00
C SER A 681 21.13 5.75 6.02
N LEU A 682 20.40 6.30 5.05
CA LEU A 682 19.08 5.77 4.73
C LEU A 682 19.23 4.39 4.06
N LEU A 683 20.00 4.37 2.97
CA LEU A 683 20.29 3.16 2.21
C LEU A 683 21.79 3.12 1.90
N THR A 684 22.35 1.92 1.87
CA THR A 684 23.74 1.69 1.45
C THR A 684 23.76 0.76 0.24
N GLY A 685 24.19 1.26 -0.92
CA GLY A 685 24.41 0.44 -2.11
C GLY A 685 25.73 -0.32 -2.01
N LEU A 686 25.72 -1.63 -2.27
CA LEU A 686 26.85 -2.53 -2.09
C LEU A 686 27.13 -3.31 -3.38
N CYS A 687 28.33 -3.16 -3.92
CA CYS A 687 28.79 -3.98 -5.04
C CYS A 687 29.30 -5.35 -4.56
N SER A 688 29.17 -6.34 -5.44
CA SER A 688 29.91 -7.60 -5.29
C SER A 688 31.41 -7.34 -5.26
N ALA A 689 32.15 -8.02 -4.39
CA ALA A 689 33.60 -7.87 -4.30
C ALA A 689 34.31 -8.46 -5.52
N MET A 690 35.43 -7.86 -5.92
CA MET A 690 36.35 -8.38 -6.91
C MET A 690 37.61 -8.86 -6.20
N PHE A 691 38.21 -9.95 -6.68
CA PHE A 691 39.49 -10.43 -6.20
C PHE A 691 40.49 -10.33 -7.33
N LEU A 692 41.61 -9.69 -7.05
CA LEU A 692 42.63 -9.39 -8.05
C LEU A 692 43.94 -10.03 -7.65
N LYS A 693 44.57 -10.69 -8.63
CA LYS A 693 45.94 -11.17 -8.53
C LYS A 693 46.83 -10.27 -9.35
N GLU A 694 47.95 -9.87 -8.76
CA GLU A 694 48.96 -9.04 -9.39
C GLU A 694 49.40 -9.63 -10.75
N GLY A 695 49.41 -8.78 -11.78
CA GLY A 695 49.92 -9.11 -13.11
C GLY A 695 51.43 -8.87 -13.20
N LYS A 696 52.06 -9.18 -14.35
CA LYS A 696 53.46 -8.76 -14.56
C LYS A 696 53.54 -7.23 -14.63
N ALA A 697 54.70 -6.66 -14.31
CA ALA A 697 54.91 -5.21 -14.36
C ALA A 697 54.43 -4.61 -15.71
N GLY A 698 53.43 -3.74 -15.65
CA GLY A 698 52.81 -3.09 -16.82
C GLY A 698 51.59 -3.81 -17.42
N GLU A 699 51.18 -4.96 -16.91
CA GLU A 699 49.95 -5.67 -17.27
C GLU A 699 48.79 -5.34 -16.31
N GLU A 700 47.55 -5.45 -16.79
CA GLU A 700 46.36 -5.30 -15.92
C GLU A 700 46.28 -6.45 -14.90
N PRO A 701 45.81 -6.18 -13.67
CA PRO A 701 45.58 -7.22 -12.68
C PRO A 701 44.51 -8.21 -13.18
N THR A 702 44.70 -9.49 -12.84
CA THR A 702 43.82 -10.57 -13.29
C THR A 702 42.71 -10.83 -12.28
N VAL A 703 41.46 -10.95 -12.75
CA VAL A 703 40.32 -11.29 -11.89
C VAL A 703 40.36 -12.78 -11.57
N VAL A 704 40.41 -13.10 -10.28
CA VAL A 704 40.47 -14.49 -9.77
C VAL A 704 39.26 -14.80 -8.87
N PRO A 705 38.92 -16.08 -8.64
CA PRO A 705 37.91 -16.45 -7.64
C PRO A 705 38.32 -16.07 -6.22
N SER A 706 37.34 -15.97 -5.31
CA SER A 706 37.62 -15.76 -3.88
C SER A 706 38.57 -16.83 -3.34
N PRO A 707 39.69 -16.44 -2.69
CA PRO A 707 40.69 -17.39 -2.23
C PRO A 707 40.28 -18.12 -0.94
N SER A 708 39.22 -17.67 -0.26
CA SER A 708 38.63 -18.35 0.89
C SER A 708 37.10 -18.33 0.80
N PRO A 709 36.43 -19.45 1.14
CA PRO A 709 34.98 -19.50 1.27
C PRO A 709 34.46 -18.73 2.49
N ALA A 710 35.32 -18.34 3.45
CA ALA A 710 34.94 -17.52 4.61
C ALA A 710 34.97 -16.01 4.31
N SER A 711 35.51 -15.57 3.17
CA SER A 711 35.49 -14.17 2.75
C SER A 711 34.09 -13.73 2.34
N GLY A 712 33.56 -12.65 2.92
CA GLY A 712 32.28 -12.09 2.49
C GLY A 712 31.60 -11.17 3.50
N LEU A 713 30.37 -10.78 3.16
CA LEU A 713 29.47 -10.00 4.00
C LEU A 713 28.72 -10.96 4.93
N TYR A 714 28.76 -10.67 6.23
CA TYR A 714 28.04 -11.39 7.27
C TYR A 714 27.02 -10.45 7.90
N ILE A 715 25.78 -10.91 7.99
CA ILE A 715 24.66 -10.19 8.58
C ILE A 715 24.21 -10.98 9.80
N ARG A 716 24.04 -10.28 10.92
CA ARG A 716 23.36 -10.84 12.09
C ARG A 716 21.91 -10.40 12.04
N THR A 717 21.01 -11.34 11.78
CA THR A 717 19.58 -11.05 11.75
C THR A 717 19.11 -10.55 13.11
N ARG A 718 17.92 -9.95 13.14
CA ARG A 718 17.31 -9.46 14.39
C ARG A 718 17.02 -10.57 15.39
N GLY A 719 16.83 -11.79 14.91
CA GLY A 719 16.73 -13.00 15.74
C GLY A 719 18.08 -13.56 16.23
N GLY A 720 19.21 -12.91 15.90
CA GLY A 720 20.55 -13.31 16.31
C GLY A 720 21.24 -14.33 15.41
N GLU A 721 20.60 -14.75 14.31
CA GLU A 721 21.20 -15.71 13.36
C GLU A 721 22.29 -15.02 12.54
N LEU A 722 23.44 -15.69 12.40
CA LEU A 722 24.54 -15.20 11.58
C LEU A 722 24.46 -15.80 10.16
N THR A 723 24.24 -14.95 9.16
CA THR A 723 24.09 -15.34 7.76
C THR A 723 25.16 -14.68 6.90
N LYS A 724 25.92 -15.48 6.13
CA LYS A 724 26.83 -14.96 5.10
C LYS A 724 26.01 -14.68 3.84
N VAL A 725 25.96 -13.43 3.38
CA VAL A 725 25.20 -13.06 2.18
C VAL A 725 26.13 -12.87 0.98
N SER A 726 25.75 -13.50 -0.15
CA SER A 726 26.48 -13.41 -1.41
C SER A 726 25.79 -12.41 -2.35
N ILE A 727 26.56 -11.48 -2.91
CA ILE A 727 26.09 -10.56 -3.96
C ILE A 727 26.65 -11.06 -5.30
N PRO A 728 25.82 -11.53 -6.25
CA PRO A 728 26.27 -11.92 -7.58
C PRO A 728 26.97 -10.77 -8.32
N VAL A 729 27.92 -11.10 -9.20
CA VAL A 729 28.77 -10.11 -9.89
C VAL A 729 28.01 -9.15 -10.83
N ASP A 730 26.84 -9.59 -11.28
CA ASP A 730 25.90 -8.90 -12.16
C ASP A 730 24.73 -8.26 -11.40
N CYS A 731 24.74 -8.33 -10.07
CA CYS A 731 23.73 -7.76 -9.19
C CYS A 731 24.32 -6.63 -8.34
N LEU A 732 23.43 -5.80 -7.81
CA LEU A 732 23.72 -4.74 -6.85
C LEU A 732 22.87 -4.96 -5.61
N ALA A 733 23.43 -4.86 -4.41
CA ALA A 733 22.63 -4.98 -3.19
C ALA A 733 22.40 -3.61 -2.52
N PHE A 734 21.33 -3.49 -1.75
CA PHE A 734 21.08 -2.35 -0.89
C PHE A 734 20.78 -2.82 0.52
N GLN A 735 21.44 -2.21 1.50
CA GLN A 735 21.22 -2.46 2.91
C GLN A 735 20.56 -1.25 3.59
N THR A 736 19.74 -1.50 4.61
CA THR A 736 19.13 -0.45 5.43
C THR A 736 20.11 0.11 6.45
N GLY A 737 20.06 1.42 6.64
CA GLY A 737 20.75 2.08 7.74
C GLY A 737 19.79 2.69 8.76
N GLU A 738 20.35 3.12 9.90
CA GLU A 738 19.61 3.59 11.07
C GLU A 738 18.84 4.87 10.79
N ALA A 739 19.31 5.74 9.89
CA ALA A 739 18.55 6.92 9.52
C ALA A 739 17.22 6.53 8.84
N LEU A 740 17.18 5.43 8.08
CA LEU A 740 15.92 4.94 7.48
C LEU A 740 15.02 4.33 8.53
N GLU A 741 15.59 3.65 9.52
CA GLU A 741 14.83 3.15 10.66
C GLU A 741 14.15 4.28 11.43
N VAL A 742 14.90 5.34 11.73
CA VAL A 742 14.34 6.55 12.37
C VAL A 742 13.29 7.20 11.46
N ALA A 743 13.57 7.40 10.17
CA ALA A 743 12.67 8.06 9.23
C ALA A 743 11.39 7.24 8.93
N THR A 744 11.40 5.93 9.17
CA THR A 744 10.26 5.02 9.01
C THR A 744 9.60 4.64 10.33
N GLY A 745 10.10 5.17 11.45
CA GLY A 745 9.56 4.91 12.78
C GLY A 745 9.66 3.43 13.18
N GLY A 746 10.72 2.75 12.73
CA GLY A 746 10.97 1.34 13.01
C GLY A 746 10.22 0.35 12.10
N LYS A 747 9.56 0.81 11.03
CA LYS A 747 8.88 -0.09 10.08
C LYS A 747 9.88 -0.80 9.17
N LEU A 748 10.91 -0.09 8.73
CA LEU A 748 12.10 -0.67 8.13
C LEU A 748 13.20 -0.54 9.18
N CYS A 749 14.01 -1.56 9.38
CA CYS A 749 15.01 -1.56 10.45
C CYS A 749 16.40 -1.74 9.87
N ALA A 750 17.40 -1.10 10.46
CA ALA A 750 18.80 -1.40 10.21
C ALA A 750 19.13 -2.82 10.74
N THR A 751 20.14 -3.47 10.15
CA THR A 751 20.57 -4.81 10.57
C THR A 751 22.08 -4.85 10.78
N PRO A 752 22.58 -5.37 11.92
CA PRO A 752 24.00 -5.44 12.18
C PRO A 752 24.73 -6.31 11.17
N HIS A 753 25.87 -5.84 10.67
CA HIS A 753 26.65 -6.55 9.67
C HIS A 753 28.15 -6.30 9.84
N CYS A 754 28.95 -7.18 9.24
CA CYS A 754 30.39 -7.04 9.14
C CYS A 754 30.94 -7.71 7.88
N VAL A 755 32.16 -7.36 7.49
CA VAL A 755 32.87 -7.99 6.38
C VAL A 755 34.04 -8.79 6.95
N ARG A 756 34.13 -10.06 6.56
CA ARG A 756 35.26 -10.93 6.86
C ARG A 756 36.11 -11.13 5.61
N VAL A 757 37.43 -11.07 5.77
CA VAL A 757 38.37 -11.53 4.74
C VAL A 757 38.91 -12.88 5.22
N GLY A 758 38.61 -13.98 4.54
CA GLY A 758 39.10 -15.29 4.95
C GLY A 758 40.60 -15.43 4.71
N ALA A 759 41.30 -16.07 5.66
CA ALA A 759 42.73 -16.36 5.56
C ALA A 759 42.93 -17.74 4.91
N SER A 760 43.41 -17.76 3.66
CA SER A 760 43.87 -18.99 3.00
C SER A 760 45.40 -18.98 2.91
N ARG A 761 46.06 -20.09 3.27
CA ARG A 761 47.53 -20.24 3.17
C ARG A 761 48.07 -20.07 1.74
N GLN A 762 47.19 -20.06 0.73
CA GLN A 762 47.52 -19.92 -0.69
C GLN A 762 47.23 -18.51 -1.25
N ALA A 763 46.79 -17.56 -0.42
CA ALA A 763 46.23 -16.27 -0.83
C ALA A 763 47.14 -15.06 -0.58
N THR A 764 48.46 -15.25 -0.59
CA THR A 764 49.43 -14.20 -0.20
C THR A 764 49.58 -13.06 -1.21
N ASP A 765 49.02 -13.18 -2.40
CA ASP A 765 49.14 -12.22 -3.52
C ASP A 765 47.77 -11.81 -4.12
N ILE A 766 46.69 -12.02 -3.38
CA ILE A 766 45.32 -11.71 -3.83
C ILE A 766 44.73 -10.60 -2.97
N SER A 767 44.39 -9.48 -3.60
CA SER A 767 43.66 -8.39 -2.98
C SER A 767 42.16 -8.56 -3.15
N ARG A 768 41.39 -7.79 -2.38
CA ARG A 768 39.92 -7.71 -2.50
C ARG A 768 39.49 -6.28 -2.66
N GLU A 769 38.70 -6.00 -3.69
CA GLU A 769 38.17 -4.68 -4.00
C GLU A 769 36.65 -4.68 -3.88
N THR A 770 36.08 -3.63 -3.29
CA THR A 770 34.62 -3.44 -3.28
C THR A 770 34.26 -1.96 -3.25
N PHE A 771 33.00 -1.67 -3.53
CA PHE A 771 32.48 -0.31 -3.56
C PHE A 771 31.17 -0.24 -2.79
N ALA A 772 31.07 0.74 -1.90
CA ALA A 772 29.87 1.04 -1.14
C ALA A 772 29.45 2.49 -1.38
N LEU A 773 28.14 2.73 -1.51
CA LEU A 773 27.56 4.08 -1.61
C LEU A 773 26.58 4.29 -0.47
N PHE A 774 26.95 5.15 0.47
CA PHE A 774 26.11 5.58 1.57
C PHE A 774 25.23 6.75 1.12
N MET A 775 23.93 6.50 1.00
CA MET A 775 22.94 7.53 0.68
C MET A 775 22.40 8.11 1.98
N GLN A 776 22.98 9.25 2.36
CA GLN A 776 22.78 9.91 3.64
C GLN A 776 22.05 11.24 3.44
N PRO A 777 21.18 11.68 4.35
CA PRO A 777 20.63 13.03 4.31
C PRO A 777 21.69 14.11 4.59
N ASP A 778 21.39 15.36 4.22
CA ASP A 778 22.19 16.49 4.69
C ASP A 778 22.13 16.60 6.23
N ILE A 779 23.17 17.15 6.84
CA ILE A 779 23.38 17.16 8.31
C ILE A 779 22.28 17.93 9.05
N ASP A 780 21.68 18.93 8.42
CA ASP A 780 20.57 19.71 8.96
C ASP A 780 19.19 19.07 8.76
N GLN A 781 19.09 18.00 7.96
CA GLN A 781 17.81 17.37 7.64
C GLN A 781 17.25 16.63 8.85
N LEU A 782 15.97 16.84 9.12
CA LEU A 782 15.26 16.13 10.19
C LEU A 782 14.98 14.68 9.80
N LEU A 783 15.39 13.75 10.66
CA LEU A 783 15.00 12.34 10.59
C LEU A 783 13.74 12.07 11.43
N SER A 784 13.57 12.85 12.50
CA SER A 784 12.44 12.83 13.43
C SER A 784 12.20 14.27 13.92
N PRO A 785 11.15 14.57 14.72
CA PRO A 785 10.76 15.97 14.99
C PRO A 785 11.77 16.73 15.85
N SER A 786 12.73 16.04 16.46
CA SER A 786 13.69 16.63 17.39
C SER A 786 15.13 16.22 17.10
N VAL A 787 15.38 15.48 16.02
CA VAL A 787 16.70 14.95 15.70
C VAL A 787 17.01 15.16 14.22
N THR A 788 18.02 15.97 13.96
CA THR A 788 18.64 16.11 12.64
C THR A 788 19.59 14.94 12.36
N PHE A 789 19.88 14.66 11.10
CA PHE A 789 20.85 13.66 10.70
C PHE A 789 22.24 13.95 11.32
N GLY A 790 22.63 15.22 11.40
CA GLY A 790 23.87 15.64 12.05
C GLY A 790 23.92 15.36 13.55
N GLN A 791 22.82 15.62 14.26
CA GLN A 791 22.72 15.28 15.69
C GLN A 791 22.70 13.77 15.91
N PHE A 792 21.94 13.05 15.08
CA PHE A 792 21.89 11.59 15.08
C PHE A 792 23.29 11.01 14.84
N SER A 793 23.93 11.40 13.75
CA SER A 793 25.25 10.90 13.38
C SER A 793 26.29 11.23 14.44
N LYS A 794 26.29 12.45 14.98
CA LYS A 794 27.21 12.83 16.06
C LYS A 794 27.00 11.98 17.31
N LYS A 795 25.74 11.69 17.68
CA LYS A 795 25.44 10.79 18.80
C LYS A 795 26.00 9.39 18.56
N VAL A 796 25.78 8.82 17.38
CA VAL A 796 26.31 7.47 17.06
C VAL A 796 27.84 7.47 17.07
N PHE A 797 28.47 8.53 16.55
CA PHE A 797 29.92 8.72 16.67
C PHE A 797 30.38 8.81 18.13
N ASP A 798 29.74 9.64 18.95
CA ASP A 798 30.11 9.81 20.35
C ASP A 798 29.91 8.50 21.14
N ASP A 799 28.83 7.74 20.88
CA ASP A 799 28.56 6.45 21.50
C ASP A 799 29.60 5.37 21.08
N HIS A 800 30.00 5.34 19.81
CA HIS A 800 31.06 4.44 19.31
C HIS A 800 32.47 4.76 19.81
N TYR A 801 32.76 6.02 20.15
CA TYR A 801 34.06 6.45 20.69
C TYR A 801 34.07 6.64 22.22
N ALA A 802 32.91 6.58 22.89
CA ALA A 802 32.80 6.63 24.35
C ALA A 802 33.10 5.27 25.03
N GLU A 803 33.08 4.16 24.29
CA GLU A 803 33.50 2.84 24.79
C GLU A 803 35.02 2.67 24.81
N GLY A 804 35.66 3.55 25.58
CA GLY A 804 36.90 3.27 26.28
C GLY A 804 36.64 2.93 27.74
N ASN A 805 35.65 2.07 28.06
CA ASN A 805 35.50 1.51 29.42
C ASN A 805 34.61 0.25 29.45
N SER A 806 35.27 -0.90 29.67
CA SER A 806 34.84 -2.07 30.46
C SER A 806 33.33 -2.39 30.59
N ASN A 807 32.91 -3.48 29.93
CA ASN A 807 32.17 -4.65 30.48
C ASN A 807 31.63 -5.45 29.27
N GLY A 808 32.04 -6.69 28.99
CA GLY A 808 32.17 -7.81 29.92
C GLY A 808 30.80 -8.44 30.18
N ALA A 809 30.36 -9.31 29.27
CA ALA A 809 29.36 -10.39 29.43
C ALA A 809 28.03 -10.08 30.16
N THR A 810 26.89 -10.18 29.44
CA THR A 810 25.73 -11.04 29.76
C THR A 810 24.50 -10.72 28.88
N MET A 811 24.23 -11.56 27.87
CA MET A 811 23.02 -12.40 27.74
C MET A 811 23.06 -13.19 26.43
#